data_AF-A0A7Y5WX88-F1
#
_entry.id   AF-A0A7Y5WX88-F1
#
_cell.length_a   1.000
_cell.length_b   1.000
_cell.length_c   1.000
_cell.angle_alpha   90.00
_cell.angle_beta   90.00
_cell.angle_gamma   90.00
#
_symmetry.space_group_name_H-M   'P 1'
#
loop_
_entity.id
_entity.type
_entity.pdbx_description
1 polymer ?
#
loop_
_entity_poly.entity_id
_entity_poly.type
_entity_poly.pdbx_seq_one_letter_code
_entity_poly.pdbx_strand_id
1 'polypeptide(L)'
;FGFWILLAVMPTFAFGEGDRGWMLSTAAAAVLIAWHVRSADVLRVLLRVRPIADKALLTRFHSMVAAAGIPTPRFDFLDMNGGVLANAVAVPSIRRPGVIFTDTLLARLDADEITAICGHELAHLEHYNRARLRRLNAATVALVAIGAVLGPLTRLYLPSARTAASFTWPVLLLAFLIWRARDRQRNETASDVRAVQVCGDADALARALTKLHAFARIPRRWDREREQQATHPSLARRLRDIRAAAGARTHTLEQAATFAAADGSVTVTFDGTHVSWQEGDAATHRFSYGHLTELRLDARPTGVPRLVAVESTGRRWEIALPAGDVRRAQDVLDVVDGSLAHAPAAPRIAPGAARVAAAVAALFACTTGQFAFALVAALAALRPGAQLLAAAGLAGLMAAALAARDASWMFSLAMALPVALAAGVLCWIAWSQRDQAPARPPGRVVPLFAILSAVGCLLLFADGFSAVRIHQAAKTMYLGPVMLFALAGGLAMMRTPRARPAALAAAALGAVIAAIGSPFFLERFGRDPFLVLARPLTFAPLAGTAVSEAELGFFADDLRISTHGRSIAVLRREHDDQSEDASTFHVGPATGPLTAITADDVAFVDDERLVTMTIGAVGADVRMVRIGSPGAGPWRVHIDALESGTLSVDANRGTWRVLASHLDRARQIVRAQGRIGDRAVDVARWDGSGAKAAWITAAAASDRAVVAAEHQFDRRFFGVDSAPVWIVPFMSMQTEARIWRAAPDGASELARSQLHASCTDAADPGALVCSAFDGVATRLLRIDAATGRITPVGIVDGRFTASGGSSPGWVTGWLSSGPAALRLAPLTGVRVERAERATSIAAGTDAIGTVSYGANGSVVRIYRF
;
A
#
# COMPACT_ATOMS: atom_id res chain seq x y z
N PHE A 1 19.67 -5.10 0.42
CA PHE A 1 18.64 -4.42 -0.40
C PHE A 1 18.37 -2.97 0.01
N GLY A 2 18.46 -2.60 1.30
CA GLY A 2 18.18 -1.24 1.78
C GLY A 2 18.82 -0.09 1.00
N PHE A 3 20.10 -0.22 0.59
CA PHE A 3 20.77 0.78 -0.27
C PHE A 3 19.98 1.11 -1.55
N TRP A 4 19.55 0.08 -2.29
CA TRP A 4 18.85 0.26 -3.57
C TRP A 4 17.41 0.71 -3.38
N ILE A 5 16.76 0.29 -2.30
CA ILE A 5 15.41 0.75 -1.93
C ILE A 5 15.43 2.24 -1.61
N LEU A 6 16.38 2.68 -0.77
CA LEU A 6 16.53 4.10 -0.44
C LEU A 6 16.83 4.92 -1.69
N LEU A 7 17.74 4.45 -2.56
CA LEU A 7 18.04 5.11 -3.83
C LEU A 7 16.82 5.20 -4.77
N ALA A 8 15.96 4.18 -4.79
CA ALA A 8 14.75 4.17 -5.61
C ALA A 8 13.69 5.17 -5.12
N VAL A 9 13.54 5.33 -3.80
CA VAL A 9 12.55 6.23 -3.20
C VAL A 9 13.08 7.67 -3.08
N MET A 10 14.39 7.87 -3.05
CA MET A 10 15.04 9.17 -2.79
C MET A 10 14.47 10.38 -3.57
N PRO A 11 14.16 10.31 -4.88
CA PRO A 11 13.58 11.46 -5.59
C PRO A 11 12.23 11.93 -5.01
N THR A 12 11.45 11.03 -4.40
CA THR A 12 10.11 11.36 -3.88
C THR A 12 10.16 12.24 -2.64
N PHE A 13 11.29 12.28 -1.92
CA PHE A 13 11.49 13.19 -0.78
C PHE A 13 11.39 14.66 -1.19
N ALA A 14 11.78 15.00 -2.42
CA ALA A 14 11.66 16.36 -2.95
C ALA A 14 10.25 16.70 -3.47
N PHE A 15 9.34 15.72 -3.56
CA PHE A 15 7.96 15.91 -4.02
C PHE A 15 6.97 16.26 -2.91
N GLY A 16 7.36 16.14 -1.64
CA GLY A 16 6.54 16.55 -0.51
C GLY A 16 6.27 18.06 -0.47
N GLU A 17 5.26 18.48 0.28
CA GLU A 17 4.77 19.87 0.34
C GLU A 17 5.73 20.85 1.05
N GLY A 18 6.78 20.36 1.71
CA GLY A 18 7.78 21.21 2.37
C GLY A 18 8.93 21.67 1.46
N ASP A 19 9.40 22.91 1.66
CA ASP A 19 10.53 23.48 0.93
C ASP A 19 11.90 22.86 1.28
N ARG A 20 11.94 21.98 2.28
CA ARG A 20 13.16 21.28 2.73
C ARG A 20 13.31 19.87 2.16
N GLY A 21 12.41 19.41 1.30
CA GLY A 21 12.45 18.04 0.75
C GLY A 21 13.74 17.70 0.00
N TRP A 22 14.39 18.69 -0.63
CA TRP A 22 15.68 18.50 -1.30
C TRP A 22 16.82 18.24 -0.31
N MET A 23 16.78 18.81 0.90
CA MET A 23 17.80 18.58 1.94
C MET A 23 17.79 17.11 2.38
N LEU A 24 16.60 16.52 2.52
CA LEU A 24 16.45 15.10 2.85
C LEU A 24 17.01 14.20 1.73
N SER A 25 16.75 14.55 0.46
CA SER A 25 17.32 13.87 -0.70
C SER A 25 18.86 13.94 -0.70
N THR A 26 19.45 15.12 -0.44
CA THR A 26 20.90 15.31 -0.33
C THR A 26 21.50 14.54 0.85
N ALA A 27 20.85 14.56 2.01
CA ALA A 27 21.29 13.80 3.18
C ALA A 27 21.26 12.29 2.90
N ALA A 28 20.19 11.77 2.29
CA ALA A 28 20.10 10.38 1.86
C ALA A 28 21.22 10.01 0.87
N ALA A 29 21.50 10.89 -0.11
CA ALA A 29 22.59 10.69 -1.06
C ALA A 29 23.97 10.62 -0.37
N ALA A 30 24.24 11.50 0.60
CA ALA A 30 25.47 11.49 1.37
C ALA A 30 25.63 10.18 2.17
N VAL A 31 24.55 9.71 2.81
CA VAL A 31 24.52 8.41 3.52
C VAL A 31 24.79 7.25 2.56
N LEU A 32 24.16 7.24 1.38
CA LEU A 32 24.38 6.21 0.36
C LEU A 32 25.84 6.21 -0.11
N ILE A 33 26.44 7.37 -0.41
CA ILE A 33 27.84 7.46 -0.83
C ILE A 33 28.77 6.98 0.28
N ALA A 34 28.55 7.42 1.52
CA ALA A 34 29.35 7.00 2.68
C ALA A 34 29.29 5.49 2.89
N TRP A 35 28.08 4.91 2.83
CA TRP A 35 27.86 3.46 2.90
C TRP A 35 28.56 2.73 1.76
N HIS A 36 28.43 3.20 0.52
CA HIS A 36 29.03 2.57 -0.65
C HIS A 36 30.56 2.50 -0.55
N VAL A 37 31.19 3.62 -0.18
CA VAL A 37 32.66 3.73 -0.05
C VAL A 37 33.23 2.90 1.10
N ARG A 38 32.48 2.72 2.20
CA ARG A 38 32.94 1.99 3.39
C ARG A 38 32.35 0.58 3.55
N SER A 39 31.54 0.12 2.60
CA SER A 39 30.80 -1.15 2.68
C SER A 39 31.66 -2.35 3.06
N ALA A 40 32.85 -2.49 2.48
CA ALA A 40 33.77 -3.59 2.78
C ALA A 40 34.38 -3.53 4.19
N ASP A 41 34.58 -2.33 4.74
CA ASP A 41 35.09 -2.15 6.11
C ASP A 41 33.97 -2.39 7.13
N VAL A 42 32.78 -1.83 6.86
CA VAL A 42 31.57 -2.03 7.67
C VAL A 42 31.22 -3.52 7.74
N LEU A 43 31.24 -4.24 6.62
CA LEU A 43 30.98 -5.69 6.59
C LEU A 43 31.93 -6.45 7.52
N ARG A 44 33.23 -6.15 7.50
CA ARG A 44 34.23 -6.82 8.35
C ARG A 44 34.03 -6.52 9.83
N VAL A 45 33.71 -5.27 10.17
CA VAL A 45 33.44 -4.86 11.56
C VAL A 45 32.17 -5.55 12.08
N LEU A 46 31.10 -5.57 11.28
CA LEU A 46 29.85 -6.23 11.64
C LEU A 46 30.02 -7.75 11.83
N LEU A 47 30.81 -8.38 10.95
CA LEU A 47 31.11 -9.81 11.04
C LEU A 47 32.20 -10.13 12.08
N ARG A 48 32.88 -9.13 12.66
CA ARG A 48 33.97 -9.32 13.65
C ARG A 48 35.05 -10.30 13.18
N VAL A 49 35.43 -10.22 11.90
CA VAL A 49 36.41 -11.14 11.31
C VAL A 49 37.80 -10.97 11.91
N ARG A 50 38.57 -12.06 11.94
CA ARG A 50 39.94 -12.11 12.49
C ARG A 50 40.92 -12.58 11.42
N PRO A 51 42.20 -12.19 11.44
CA PRO A 51 43.17 -12.67 10.46
C PRO A 51 43.43 -14.17 10.64
N ILE A 52 43.66 -14.90 9.55
CA ILE A 52 44.11 -16.30 9.60
C ILE A 52 45.53 -16.35 10.18
N ALA A 53 45.76 -17.23 11.16
CA ALA A 53 47.04 -17.38 11.84
C ALA A 53 47.92 -18.52 11.29
N ASP A 54 47.33 -19.47 10.55
CA ASP A 54 48.05 -20.62 9.99
C ASP A 54 49.04 -20.17 8.90
N LYS A 55 50.33 -20.25 9.23
CA LYS A 55 51.41 -19.84 8.33
C LYS A 55 51.52 -20.73 7.10
N ALA A 56 51.25 -22.03 7.21
CA ALA A 56 51.37 -22.97 6.09
C ALA A 56 50.29 -22.70 5.03
N LEU A 57 49.05 -22.48 5.47
CA LEU A 57 47.96 -22.06 4.59
C LEU A 57 48.22 -20.70 3.94
N LEU A 58 48.70 -19.72 4.72
CA LEU A 58 49.04 -18.41 4.18
C LEU A 58 50.15 -18.49 3.11
N THR A 59 51.16 -19.34 3.27
CA THR A 59 52.19 -19.55 2.25
C THR A 59 51.58 -20.05 0.93
N ARG A 60 50.65 -21.02 1.00
CA ARG A 60 49.91 -21.51 -0.17
C ARG A 60 49.04 -20.44 -0.81
N PHE A 61 48.40 -19.58 -0.01
CA PHE A 61 47.62 -18.46 -0.54
C PHE A 61 48.50 -17.41 -1.23
N HIS A 62 49.65 -17.09 -0.64
CA HIS A 62 50.59 -16.13 -1.22
C HIS A 62 51.22 -16.61 -2.53
N SER A 63 51.48 -17.91 -2.68
CA SER A 63 51.94 -18.45 -3.98
C SER A 63 50.87 -18.31 -5.06
N MET A 64 49.59 -18.59 -4.75
CA MET A 64 48.48 -18.36 -5.68
C MET A 64 48.28 -16.88 -6.02
N VAL A 65 48.40 -15.98 -5.04
CA VAL A 65 48.34 -14.52 -5.27
C VAL A 65 49.44 -14.07 -6.24
N ALA A 66 50.66 -14.59 -6.07
CA ALA A 66 51.77 -14.30 -6.96
C ALA A 66 51.51 -14.84 -8.39
N ALA A 67 51.03 -16.08 -8.51
CA ALA A 67 50.67 -16.69 -9.79
C ALA A 67 49.51 -15.96 -10.51
N ALA A 68 48.55 -15.43 -9.76
CA ALA A 68 47.42 -14.66 -10.28
C ALA A 68 47.81 -13.21 -10.63
N GLY A 69 48.96 -12.70 -10.19
CA GLY A 69 49.43 -11.34 -10.47
C GLY A 69 48.55 -10.24 -9.86
N ILE A 70 47.86 -10.52 -8.75
CA ILE A 70 46.95 -9.57 -8.09
C ILE A 70 47.58 -8.95 -6.83
N PRO A 71 47.16 -7.73 -6.42
CA PRO A 71 47.61 -7.15 -5.15
C PRO A 71 47.26 -8.04 -3.97
N THR A 72 48.19 -8.20 -3.03
CA THR A 72 48.02 -9.10 -1.88
C THR A 72 46.76 -8.75 -1.07
N PRO A 73 45.75 -9.65 -1.06
CA PRO A 73 44.52 -9.42 -0.31
C PRO A 73 44.71 -9.78 1.16
N ARG A 74 43.78 -9.33 2.01
CA ARG A 74 43.70 -9.81 3.41
C ARG A 74 42.99 -11.17 3.45
N PHE A 75 43.51 -12.08 4.25
CA PHE A 75 42.89 -13.38 4.52
C PHE A 75 42.37 -13.38 5.95
N ASP A 76 41.06 -13.29 6.08
CA ASP A 76 40.36 -13.22 7.35
C ASP A 76 39.46 -14.46 7.53
N PHE A 77 39.13 -14.83 8.78
CA PHE A 77 38.14 -15.84 9.11
C PHE A 77 37.03 -15.28 10.01
N LEU A 78 35.85 -15.87 9.88
CA LEU A 78 34.63 -15.60 10.64
C LEU A 78 34.35 -16.77 11.58
N ASP A 79 34.32 -16.47 12.88
CA ASP A 79 33.88 -17.40 13.92
C ASP A 79 32.34 -17.45 13.93
N MET A 80 31.78 -18.63 13.66
CA MET A 80 30.34 -18.83 13.56
C MET A 80 29.68 -19.04 14.93
N ASN A 81 30.44 -19.10 16.03
CA ASN A 81 29.95 -19.27 17.40
C ASN A 81 28.91 -20.40 17.55
N GLY A 82 29.17 -21.55 16.92
CA GLY A 82 28.27 -22.72 16.93
C GLY A 82 27.36 -22.85 15.71
N GLY A 83 27.32 -21.87 14.80
CA GLY A 83 26.71 -22.03 13.48
C GLY A 83 27.51 -22.97 12.56
N VAL A 84 26.84 -23.68 11.64
CA VAL A 84 27.45 -24.74 10.79
C VAL A 84 27.53 -24.34 9.31
N LEU A 85 27.75 -23.06 9.01
CA LEU A 85 27.83 -22.57 7.63
C LEU A 85 29.27 -22.69 7.10
N ALA A 86 29.53 -23.66 6.22
CA ALA A 86 30.79 -23.74 5.48
C ALA A 86 30.73 -22.86 4.22
N ASN A 87 31.46 -21.74 4.23
CA ASN A 87 31.55 -20.81 3.10
C ASN A 87 32.87 -20.02 3.07
N ALA A 88 33.22 -19.52 1.89
CA ALA A 88 34.25 -18.50 1.67
C ALA A 88 33.67 -17.38 0.79
N VAL A 89 34.19 -16.16 0.91
CA VAL A 89 33.72 -15.04 0.09
C VAL A 89 34.84 -14.04 -0.21
N ALA A 90 35.03 -13.76 -1.49
CA ALA A 90 35.81 -12.64 -1.97
C ALA A 90 35.10 -11.33 -1.64
N VAL A 91 35.85 -10.39 -1.09
CA VAL A 91 35.40 -9.02 -0.79
C VAL A 91 36.19 -8.05 -1.68
N PRO A 92 35.73 -7.81 -2.93
CA PRO A 92 36.34 -6.82 -3.80
C PRO A 92 36.28 -5.43 -3.17
N SER A 93 37.41 -4.73 -3.15
CA SER A 93 37.50 -3.36 -2.65
C SER A 93 38.63 -2.62 -3.32
N ILE A 94 38.42 -1.34 -3.61
CA ILE A 94 39.46 -0.46 -4.15
C ILE A 94 40.57 -0.24 -3.11
N ARG A 95 40.20 -0.18 -1.82
CA ARG A 95 41.14 0.11 -0.72
C ARG A 95 41.77 -1.16 -0.17
N ARG A 96 40.94 -2.13 0.25
CA ARG A 96 41.35 -3.30 1.02
C ARG A 96 40.63 -4.57 0.53
N PRO A 97 41.06 -5.16 -0.59
CA PRO A 97 40.52 -6.44 -1.04
C PRO A 97 40.85 -7.54 -0.03
N GLY A 98 39.99 -8.55 0.08
CA GLY A 98 40.21 -9.66 0.98
C GLY A 98 39.36 -10.87 0.64
N VAL A 99 39.66 -11.98 1.29
CA VAL A 99 38.87 -13.21 1.28
C VAL A 99 38.53 -13.53 2.73
N ILE A 100 37.25 -13.77 3.00
CA ILE A 100 36.76 -14.16 4.32
C ILE A 100 36.37 -15.64 4.27
N PHE A 101 36.94 -16.45 5.15
CA PHE A 101 36.58 -17.85 5.33
C PHE A 101 35.72 -18.02 6.58
N THR A 102 34.84 -19.00 6.59
CA THR A 102 34.17 -19.43 7.84
C THR A 102 35.03 -20.44 8.58
N ASP A 103 35.01 -20.41 9.91
CA ASP A 103 35.64 -21.42 10.76
C ASP A 103 35.25 -22.86 10.38
N THR A 104 33.97 -23.06 10.01
CA THR A 104 33.40 -24.34 9.63
C THR A 104 34.01 -24.86 8.34
N LEU A 105 34.28 -23.98 7.37
CA LEU A 105 34.96 -24.37 6.14
C LEU A 105 36.40 -24.81 6.44
N LEU A 106 37.13 -24.02 7.23
CA LEU A 106 38.51 -24.33 7.61
C LEU A 106 38.64 -25.62 8.43
N ALA A 107 37.62 -25.96 9.23
CA ALA A 107 37.60 -27.17 10.05
C ALA A 107 37.17 -28.43 9.29
N ARG A 108 36.46 -28.30 8.16
CA ARG A 108 35.83 -29.44 7.44
C ARG A 108 36.51 -29.80 6.12
N LEU A 109 37.32 -28.91 5.57
CA LEU A 109 38.09 -29.13 4.36
C LEU A 109 39.55 -29.37 4.69
N ASP A 110 40.24 -30.16 3.88
CA ASP A 110 41.69 -30.33 3.99
C ASP A 110 42.46 -29.14 3.37
N ALA A 111 43.78 -29.11 3.53
CA ALA A 111 44.60 -27.99 3.08
C ALA A 111 44.55 -27.79 1.56
N ASP A 112 44.43 -28.85 0.76
CA ASP A 112 44.37 -28.78 -0.71
C ASP A 112 43.00 -28.25 -1.14
N GLU A 113 41.92 -28.73 -0.51
CA GLU A 113 40.56 -28.25 -0.72
C GLU A 113 40.38 -26.77 -0.34
N ILE A 114 40.93 -26.33 0.79
CA ILE A 114 40.93 -24.92 1.20
C ILE A 114 41.70 -24.07 0.19
N THR A 115 42.85 -24.56 -0.28
CA THR A 115 43.67 -23.88 -1.29
C THR A 115 42.91 -23.72 -2.60
N ALA A 116 42.23 -24.78 -3.06
CA ALA A 116 41.42 -24.73 -4.27
C ALA A 116 40.24 -23.74 -4.18
N ILE A 117 39.54 -23.71 -3.04
CA ILE A 117 38.48 -22.71 -2.79
C ILE A 117 39.05 -21.30 -2.75
N CYS A 118 40.20 -21.09 -2.11
CA CYS A 118 40.87 -19.80 -2.13
C CYS A 118 41.22 -19.39 -3.57
N GLY A 119 41.70 -20.31 -4.42
CA GLY A 119 41.96 -20.05 -5.84
C GLY A 119 40.73 -19.50 -6.57
N HIS A 120 39.54 -20.05 -6.29
CA HIS A 120 38.27 -19.54 -6.83
C HIS A 120 37.95 -18.13 -6.33
N GLU A 121 38.10 -17.85 -5.04
CA GLU A 121 37.86 -16.52 -4.48
C GLU A 121 38.88 -15.47 -4.98
N LEU A 122 40.13 -15.88 -5.23
CA LEU A 122 41.14 -15.00 -5.85
C LEU A 122 40.79 -14.69 -7.31
N ALA A 123 40.24 -15.64 -8.07
CA ALA A 123 39.75 -15.40 -9.42
C ALA A 123 38.63 -14.34 -9.46
N HIS A 124 37.77 -14.28 -8.44
CA HIS A 124 36.82 -13.18 -8.29
C HIS A 124 37.52 -11.82 -8.07
N LEU A 125 38.58 -11.76 -7.27
CA LEU A 125 39.36 -10.53 -7.06
C LEU A 125 40.09 -10.08 -8.34
N GLU A 126 40.59 -11.02 -9.14
CA GLU A 126 41.19 -10.77 -10.46
C GLU A 126 40.14 -10.19 -11.43
N HIS A 127 38.95 -10.80 -11.49
CA HIS A 127 37.83 -10.34 -12.33
C HIS A 127 37.33 -8.95 -11.94
N TYR A 128 37.27 -8.66 -10.63
CA TYR A 128 36.90 -7.36 -10.06
C TYR A 128 38.14 -6.53 -9.72
N ASN A 129 39.04 -6.37 -10.71
CA ASN A 129 40.22 -5.53 -10.57
C ASN A 129 39.88 -4.04 -10.28
N ARG A 130 40.89 -3.29 -9.84
CA ARG A 130 40.75 -1.88 -9.42
C ARG A 130 40.15 -0.99 -10.52
N ALA A 131 40.53 -1.16 -11.78
CA ALA A 131 40.03 -0.35 -12.89
C ALA A 131 38.53 -0.58 -13.12
N ARG A 132 38.08 -1.85 -13.07
CA ARG A 132 36.67 -2.19 -13.18
C ARG A 132 35.86 -1.72 -11.97
N LEU A 133 36.38 -1.90 -10.76
CA LEU A 133 35.72 -1.39 -9.55
C LEU A 133 35.57 0.13 -9.58
N ARG A 134 36.57 0.88 -10.06
CA ARG A 134 36.44 2.34 -10.26
C ARG A 134 35.29 2.69 -11.22
N ARG A 135 35.17 2.00 -12.34
CA ARG A 135 34.05 2.20 -13.30
C ARG A 135 32.69 1.88 -12.68
N LEU A 136 32.57 0.75 -11.97
CA LEU A 136 31.33 0.34 -11.30
C LEU A 136 30.95 1.29 -10.16
N ASN A 137 31.93 1.79 -9.40
CA ASN A 137 31.71 2.77 -8.35
C ASN A 137 31.29 4.12 -8.93
N ALA A 138 31.95 4.60 -10.00
CA ALA A 138 31.56 5.82 -10.69
C ALA A 138 30.11 5.76 -11.20
N ALA A 139 29.72 4.65 -11.83
CA ALA A 139 28.33 4.44 -12.26
C ALA A 139 27.33 4.45 -11.08
N THR A 140 27.70 3.82 -9.95
CA THR A 140 26.84 3.80 -8.76
C THR A 140 26.69 5.19 -8.14
N VAL A 141 27.79 5.95 -8.03
CA VAL A 141 27.78 7.34 -7.54
C VAL A 141 26.99 8.25 -8.49
N ALA A 142 27.12 8.06 -9.80
CA ALA A 142 26.32 8.79 -10.79
C ALA A 142 24.82 8.53 -10.62
N LEU A 143 24.40 7.28 -10.38
CA LEU A 143 23.00 6.97 -10.08
C LEU A 143 22.52 7.65 -8.79
N VAL A 144 23.36 7.68 -7.74
CA VAL A 144 23.02 8.40 -6.50
C VAL A 144 22.86 9.90 -6.78
N ALA A 145 23.76 10.52 -7.54
CA ALA A 145 23.67 11.92 -7.92
C ALA A 145 22.41 12.22 -8.75
N ILE A 146 22.12 11.39 -9.75
CA ILE A 146 20.91 11.52 -10.58
C ILE A 146 19.65 11.41 -9.72
N GLY A 147 19.55 10.41 -8.84
CA GLY A 147 18.41 10.25 -7.95
C GLY A 147 18.24 11.45 -7.01
N ALA A 148 19.34 12.08 -6.57
CA ALA A 148 19.31 13.20 -5.63
C ALA A 148 18.73 14.46 -6.29
N VAL A 149 19.10 14.66 -7.56
CA VAL A 149 18.81 15.86 -8.36
C VAL A 149 17.49 15.72 -9.15
N LEU A 150 17.07 14.49 -9.49
CA LEU A 150 15.86 14.24 -10.27
C LEU A 150 14.60 14.83 -9.63
N GLY A 151 14.45 14.67 -8.32
CA GLY A 151 13.31 15.21 -7.58
C GLY A 151 13.23 16.75 -7.65
N PRO A 152 14.28 17.48 -7.23
CA PRO A 152 14.34 18.94 -7.35
C PRO A 152 14.16 19.46 -8.79
N LEU A 153 14.83 18.87 -9.79
CA LEU A 153 14.73 19.32 -11.17
C LEU A 153 13.32 19.14 -11.75
N THR A 154 12.68 17.99 -11.49
CA THR A 154 11.32 17.77 -11.96
C THR A 154 10.32 18.65 -11.24
N ARG A 155 10.54 18.98 -9.95
CA ARG A 155 9.73 19.98 -9.23
C ARG A 155 9.86 21.38 -9.83
N LEU A 156 11.07 21.80 -10.22
CA LEU A 156 11.34 23.17 -10.68
C LEU A 156 11.00 23.39 -12.17
N TYR A 157 11.35 22.44 -13.05
CA TYR A 157 11.31 22.67 -14.50
C TYR A 157 10.24 21.84 -15.23
N LEU A 158 9.80 20.72 -14.66
CA LEU A 158 8.87 19.78 -15.30
C LEU A 158 7.78 19.29 -14.34
N PRO A 159 6.98 20.19 -13.73
CA PRO A 159 6.03 19.81 -12.68
C PRO A 159 4.99 18.79 -13.15
N SER A 160 4.58 18.85 -14.43
CA SER A 160 3.68 17.86 -15.05
C SER A 160 4.30 16.47 -15.20
N ALA A 161 5.63 16.35 -15.23
CA ALA A 161 6.34 15.09 -15.37
C ALA A 161 6.67 14.42 -14.01
N ARG A 162 6.34 15.06 -12.88
CA ARG A 162 6.64 14.55 -11.53
C ARG A 162 6.18 13.11 -11.31
N THR A 163 4.94 12.83 -11.70
CA THR A 163 4.33 11.49 -11.59
C THR A 163 5.10 10.49 -12.44
N ALA A 164 5.36 10.81 -13.70
CA ALA A 164 6.12 9.96 -14.60
C ALA A 164 7.54 9.68 -14.07
N ALA A 165 8.26 10.71 -13.62
CA ALA A 165 9.61 10.57 -13.08
C ALA A 165 9.68 9.67 -11.83
N SER A 166 8.68 9.76 -10.95
CA SER A 166 8.54 8.91 -9.76
C SER A 166 8.44 7.42 -10.13
N PHE A 167 7.83 7.11 -11.27
CA PHE A 167 7.63 5.75 -11.74
C PHE A 167 8.78 5.25 -12.63
N THR A 168 9.35 6.10 -13.48
CA THR A 168 10.43 5.71 -14.40
C THR A 168 11.76 5.49 -13.68
N TRP A 169 12.08 6.26 -12.65
CA TRP A 169 13.37 6.16 -11.96
C TRP A 169 13.65 4.78 -11.34
N PRO A 170 12.74 4.22 -10.53
CA PRO A 170 12.92 2.88 -9.98
C PRO A 170 13.01 1.78 -11.05
N VAL A 171 12.29 1.94 -12.18
CA VAL A 171 12.36 1.02 -13.33
C VAL A 171 13.78 1.01 -13.91
N LEU A 172 14.37 2.18 -14.13
CA LEU A 172 15.73 2.32 -14.64
C LEU A 172 16.77 1.73 -13.68
N LEU A 173 16.63 1.98 -12.37
CA LEU A 173 17.50 1.38 -11.36
C LEU A 173 17.42 -0.14 -11.37
N LEU A 174 16.21 -0.70 -11.43
CA LEU A 174 16.04 -2.14 -11.46
C LEU A 174 16.62 -2.75 -12.74
N ALA A 175 16.38 -2.13 -13.89
CA ALA A 175 16.98 -2.55 -15.17
C ALA A 175 18.51 -2.55 -15.10
N PHE A 176 19.11 -1.52 -14.50
CA PHE A 176 20.55 -1.44 -14.26
C PHE A 176 21.07 -2.59 -13.37
N LEU A 177 20.36 -2.92 -12.29
CA LEU A 177 20.75 -4.02 -11.39
C LEU A 177 20.71 -5.38 -12.08
N ILE A 178 19.70 -5.62 -12.91
CA ILE A 178 19.59 -6.86 -13.67
C ILE A 178 20.67 -6.95 -14.73
N TRP A 179 20.91 -5.86 -15.46
CA TRP A 179 22.01 -5.78 -16.40
C TRP A 179 23.37 -6.07 -15.73
N ARG A 180 23.60 -5.51 -14.53
CA ARG A 180 24.82 -5.77 -13.74
C ARG A 180 24.95 -7.23 -13.29
N ALA A 181 23.83 -7.92 -13.07
CA ALA A 181 23.80 -9.32 -12.61
C ALA A 181 23.79 -10.36 -13.75
N ARG A 182 23.60 -9.94 -15.01
CA ARG A 182 23.31 -10.84 -16.15
C ARG A 182 24.39 -11.90 -16.41
N ASP A 183 25.65 -11.57 -16.15
CA ASP A 183 26.80 -12.43 -16.44
C ASP A 183 27.31 -13.18 -15.20
N ARG A 184 26.55 -13.18 -14.08
CA ARG A 184 27.00 -13.77 -12.81
C ARG A 184 27.42 -15.23 -12.94
N GLN A 185 26.55 -16.10 -13.46
CA GLN A 185 26.88 -17.53 -13.62
C GLN A 185 28.04 -17.78 -14.58
N ARG A 186 28.19 -16.94 -15.62
CA ARG A 186 29.35 -17.03 -16.53
C ARG A 186 30.64 -16.69 -15.81
N ASN A 187 30.61 -15.69 -14.92
CA ASN A 187 31.75 -15.33 -14.08
C ASN A 187 32.08 -16.44 -13.07
N GLU A 188 31.08 -17.14 -12.51
CA GLU A 188 31.29 -18.30 -11.64
C GLU A 188 32.04 -19.43 -12.39
N THR A 189 31.55 -19.82 -13.57
CA THR A 189 32.22 -20.82 -14.41
C THR A 189 33.65 -20.38 -14.78
N ALA A 190 33.84 -19.11 -15.16
CA ALA A 190 35.16 -18.59 -15.47
C ALA A 190 36.10 -18.59 -14.25
N SER A 191 35.56 -18.36 -13.04
CA SER A 191 36.32 -18.38 -11.79
C SER A 191 36.72 -19.82 -11.41
N ASP A 192 35.86 -20.82 -11.67
CA ASP A 192 36.21 -22.23 -11.51
C ASP A 192 37.36 -22.65 -12.43
N VAL A 193 37.27 -22.32 -13.72
CA VAL A 193 38.34 -22.61 -14.69
C VAL A 193 39.65 -21.91 -14.28
N ARG A 194 39.58 -20.65 -13.84
CA ARG A 194 40.75 -19.90 -13.38
C ARG A 194 41.35 -20.48 -12.10
N ALA A 195 40.52 -20.96 -11.17
CA ALA A 195 40.98 -21.63 -9.96
C ALA A 195 41.80 -22.88 -10.27
N VAL A 196 41.37 -23.70 -11.24
CA VAL A 196 42.12 -24.86 -11.72
C VAL A 196 43.49 -24.44 -12.28
N GLN A 197 43.56 -23.35 -13.05
CA GLN A 197 44.81 -22.85 -13.62
C GLN A 197 45.80 -22.35 -12.56
N VAL A 198 45.31 -21.69 -11.50
CA VAL A 198 46.16 -21.06 -10.47
C VAL A 198 46.54 -22.07 -9.37
N CYS A 199 45.64 -22.98 -9.02
CA CYS A 199 45.86 -24.00 -7.99
C CYS A 199 46.57 -25.24 -8.55
N GLY A 200 46.36 -25.58 -9.83
CA GLY A 200 46.90 -26.77 -10.47
C GLY A 200 46.25 -28.09 -10.06
N ASP A 201 45.23 -28.08 -9.20
CA ASP A 201 44.54 -29.28 -8.70
C ASP A 201 43.01 -29.17 -8.90
N ALA A 202 42.53 -29.73 -10.02
CA ALA A 202 41.11 -29.77 -10.34
C ALA A 202 40.31 -30.73 -9.44
N ASP A 203 40.96 -31.80 -8.96
CA ASP A 203 40.31 -32.80 -8.11
C ASP A 203 40.06 -32.25 -6.70
N ALA A 204 40.99 -31.48 -6.14
CA ALA A 204 40.79 -30.77 -4.88
C ALA A 204 39.59 -29.80 -4.96
N LEU A 205 39.48 -29.03 -6.06
CA LEU A 205 38.33 -28.13 -6.24
C LEU A 205 37.00 -28.92 -6.34
N ALA A 206 36.99 -30.01 -7.10
CA ALA A 206 35.82 -30.87 -7.25
C ALA A 206 35.39 -31.51 -5.91
N ARG A 207 36.34 -32.02 -5.11
CA ARG A 207 36.08 -32.58 -3.78
C ARG A 207 35.55 -31.50 -2.83
N ALA A 208 36.19 -30.32 -2.80
CA ALA A 208 35.77 -29.21 -1.96
C ALA A 208 34.33 -28.76 -2.24
N LEU A 209 33.97 -28.53 -3.52
CA LEU A 209 32.62 -28.13 -3.91
C LEU A 209 31.56 -29.19 -3.60
N THR A 210 31.93 -30.47 -3.73
CA THR A 210 31.07 -31.60 -3.38
C THR A 210 30.80 -31.67 -1.88
N LYS A 211 31.84 -31.51 -1.04
CA LYS A 211 31.71 -31.42 0.42
C LYS A 211 30.86 -30.22 0.83
N LEU A 212 31.09 -29.04 0.26
CA LEU A 212 30.31 -27.83 0.53
C LEU A 212 28.82 -28.02 0.22
N HIS A 213 28.48 -28.61 -0.93
CA HIS A 213 27.08 -28.90 -1.28
C HIS A 213 26.45 -29.92 -0.32
N ALA A 214 27.20 -30.94 0.07
CA ALA A 214 26.73 -31.94 1.04
C ALA A 214 26.44 -31.30 2.41
N PHE A 215 27.34 -30.46 2.93
CA PHE A 215 27.15 -29.74 4.20
C PHE A 215 25.95 -28.78 4.13
N ALA A 216 25.80 -28.06 3.03
CA ALA A 216 24.68 -27.13 2.81
C ALA A 216 23.35 -27.84 2.48
N ARG A 217 23.36 -29.17 2.31
CA ARG A 217 22.21 -29.98 1.86
C ARG A 217 21.60 -29.45 0.55
N ILE A 218 22.45 -28.97 -0.35
CA ILE A 218 22.05 -28.46 -1.66
C ILE A 218 22.15 -29.60 -2.68
N PRO A 219 21.07 -29.90 -3.44
CA PRO A 219 21.12 -30.92 -4.48
C PRO A 219 22.19 -30.63 -5.54
N ARG A 220 22.89 -31.67 -6.02
CA ARG A 220 23.94 -31.52 -7.03
C ARG A 220 23.43 -31.04 -8.39
N ARG A 221 22.20 -31.42 -8.74
CA ARG A 221 21.50 -31.06 -9.99
C ARG A 221 20.22 -30.32 -9.68
N TRP A 222 19.91 -29.32 -10.47
CA TRP A 222 18.66 -28.56 -10.39
C TRP A 222 17.86 -28.73 -11.67
N ASP A 223 16.55 -28.50 -11.60
CA ASP A 223 15.76 -28.26 -12.80
C ASP A 223 16.22 -26.96 -13.49
N ARG A 224 15.92 -26.83 -14.78
CA ARG A 224 16.39 -25.72 -15.61
C ARG A 224 15.92 -24.36 -15.11
N GLU A 225 14.67 -24.26 -14.64
CA GLU A 225 14.12 -23.01 -14.13
C GLU A 225 14.88 -22.55 -12.88
N ARG A 226 15.09 -23.47 -11.93
CA ARG A 226 15.85 -23.20 -10.71
C ARG A 226 17.30 -22.82 -11.02
N GLU A 227 17.96 -23.52 -11.93
CA GLU A 227 19.33 -23.20 -12.30
C GLU A 227 19.45 -21.83 -12.96
N GLN A 228 18.56 -21.46 -13.88
CA GLN A 228 18.56 -20.12 -14.49
C GLN A 228 18.30 -19.00 -13.48
N GLN A 229 17.55 -19.29 -12.43
CA GLN A 229 17.20 -18.34 -11.39
C GLN A 229 18.26 -18.21 -10.29
N ALA A 230 19.16 -19.19 -10.17
CA ALA A 230 20.17 -19.26 -9.13
C ALA A 230 21.36 -18.33 -9.39
N THR A 231 22.05 -17.97 -8.32
CA THR A 231 23.22 -17.10 -8.39
C THR A 231 24.48 -17.82 -8.89
N HIS A 232 24.56 -19.13 -8.64
CA HIS A 232 25.63 -20.01 -9.11
C HIS A 232 25.03 -21.08 -10.03
N PRO A 233 25.82 -21.64 -10.98
CA PRO A 233 25.44 -22.85 -11.68
C PRO A 233 25.27 -24.03 -10.72
N SER A 234 24.57 -25.09 -11.17
CA SER A 234 24.48 -26.34 -10.41
C SER A 234 25.87 -26.97 -10.18
N LEU A 235 26.03 -27.76 -9.11
CA LEU A 235 27.29 -28.45 -8.84
C LEU A 235 27.70 -29.34 -10.02
N ALA A 236 26.76 -30.10 -10.59
CA ALA A 236 27.02 -30.96 -11.75
C ALA A 236 27.64 -30.19 -12.93
N ARG A 237 27.07 -29.01 -13.25
CA ARG A 237 27.62 -28.14 -14.28
C ARG A 237 29.03 -27.65 -13.94
N ARG A 238 29.26 -27.21 -12.71
CA ARG A 238 30.59 -26.77 -12.25
C ARG A 238 31.62 -27.90 -12.34
N LEU A 239 31.29 -29.10 -11.86
CA LEU A 239 32.17 -30.27 -11.91
C LEU A 239 32.53 -30.66 -13.35
N ARG A 240 31.55 -30.64 -14.26
CA ARG A 240 31.79 -30.88 -15.69
C ARG A 240 32.75 -29.85 -16.27
N ASP A 241 32.51 -28.57 -16.03
CA ASP A 241 33.32 -27.47 -16.57
C ASP A 241 34.76 -27.50 -15.98
N ILE A 242 34.92 -27.86 -14.70
CA ILE A 242 36.21 -28.07 -14.03
C ILE A 242 36.99 -29.24 -14.65
N ARG A 243 36.35 -30.39 -14.83
CA ARG A 243 36.97 -31.59 -15.44
C ARG A 243 37.39 -31.33 -16.88
N ALA A 244 36.54 -30.62 -17.65
CA ALA A 244 36.84 -30.22 -19.01
C ALA A 244 38.07 -29.28 -19.05
N ALA A 245 38.17 -28.31 -18.13
CA ALA A 245 39.33 -27.43 -18.01
C ALA A 245 40.62 -28.15 -17.63
N ALA A 246 40.53 -29.25 -16.87
CA ALA A 246 41.65 -30.12 -16.52
C ALA A 246 42.08 -31.07 -17.67
N GLY A 247 41.37 -31.08 -18.81
CA GLY A 247 41.63 -31.99 -19.92
C GLY A 247 41.21 -33.44 -19.67
N ALA A 248 40.36 -33.70 -18.66
CA ALA A 248 39.83 -35.03 -18.41
C ALA A 248 38.92 -35.48 -19.56
N ARG A 249 39.11 -36.69 -20.08
CA ARG A 249 38.20 -37.27 -21.10
C ARG A 249 36.82 -37.48 -20.46
N THR A 250 35.77 -37.23 -21.23
CA THR A 250 34.40 -37.59 -20.83
C THR A 250 34.36 -39.10 -20.58
N HIS A 251 34.13 -39.50 -19.33
CA HIS A 251 34.01 -40.91 -19.00
C HIS A 251 32.71 -41.46 -19.61
N THR A 252 32.81 -42.54 -20.36
CA THR A 252 31.65 -43.35 -20.78
C THR A 252 31.39 -44.44 -19.75
N LEU A 253 30.11 -44.79 -19.54
CA LEU A 253 29.76 -45.94 -18.72
C LEU A 253 30.32 -47.23 -19.34
N GLU A 254 31.23 -47.89 -18.64
CA GLU A 254 31.82 -49.18 -19.08
C GLU A 254 30.84 -50.35 -18.93
N GLN A 255 29.94 -50.26 -17.95
CA GLN A 255 28.89 -51.26 -17.71
C GLN A 255 27.52 -50.58 -17.69
N ALA A 256 26.54 -51.26 -18.27
CA ALA A 256 25.17 -50.76 -18.24
C ALA A 256 24.62 -50.79 -16.81
N ALA A 257 23.92 -49.73 -16.40
CA ALA A 257 23.33 -49.62 -15.07
C ALA A 257 21.80 -49.59 -15.15
N THR A 258 21.15 -50.60 -14.57
CA THR A 258 19.68 -50.75 -14.64
C THR A 258 18.99 -50.48 -13.30
N PHE A 259 18.03 -49.58 -13.28
CA PHE A 259 17.24 -49.19 -12.12
C PHE A 259 15.78 -49.55 -12.33
N ALA A 260 15.17 -50.27 -11.39
CA ALA A 260 13.77 -50.67 -11.47
C ALA A 260 12.92 -49.96 -10.41
N ALA A 261 11.68 -49.68 -10.75
CA ALA A 261 10.69 -49.21 -9.80
C ALA A 261 10.39 -50.33 -8.79
N ALA A 262 10.02 -49.98 -7.56
CA ALA A 262 9.71 -50.97 -6.52
C ALA A 262 8.55 -51.91 -6.89
N ASP A 263 7.66 -51.48 -7.78
CA ASP A 263 6.54 -52.26 -8.31
C ASP A 263 6.86 -52.99 -9.63
N GLY A 264 8.10 -52.89 -10.13
CA GLY A 264 8.53 -53.50 -11.40
C GLY A 264 7.90 -52.88 -12.66
N SER A 265 7.08 -51.84 -12.52
CA SER A 265 6.32 -51.25 -13.64
C SER A 265 7.19 -50.55 -14.67
N VAL A 266 8.31 -49.99 -14.23
CA VAL A 266 9.24 -49.24 -15.08
C VAL A 266 10.67 -49.66 -14.76
N THR A 267 11.46 -49.88 -15.81
CA THR A 267 12.89 -50.15 -15.72
C THR A 267 13.67 -49.14 -16.55
N VAL A 268 14.72 -48.56 -15.99
CA VAL A 268 15.58 -47.57 -16.65
C VAL A 268 16.99 -48.11 -16.76
N THR A 269 17.49 -48.28 -17.98
CA THR A 269 18.86 -48.77 -18.23
C THR A 269 19.70 -47.66 -18.85
N PHE A 270 20.83 -47.37 -18.22
CA PHE A 270 21.85 -46.47 -18.74
C PHE A 270 22.93 -47.29 -19.44
N ASP A 271 23.24 -46.96 -20.69
CA ASP A 271 24.37 -47.50 -21.44
C ASP A 271 25.41 -46.38 -21.73
N GLY A 272 26.50 -46.69 -22.45
CA GLY A 272 27.56 -45.72 -22.73
C GLY A 272 27.11 -44.47 -23.51
N THR A 273 25.97 -44.51 -24.21
CA THR A 273 25.53 -43.47 -25.15
C THR A 273 24.04 -43.09 -25.06
N HIS A 274 23.21 -43.94 -24.46
CA HIS A 274 21.77 -43.81 -24.36
C HIS A 274 21.26 -44.18 -22.96
N VAL A 275 20.06 -43.71 -22.67
CA VAL A 275 19.23 -44.23 -21.59
C VAL A 275 17.94 -44.80 -22.19
N SER A 276 17.53 -45.98 -21.74
CA SER A 276 16.27 -46.61 -22.12
C SER A 276 15.30 -46.64 -20.94
N TRP A 277 14.08 -46.15 -21.16
CA TRP A 277 12.93 -46.29 -20.27
C TRP A 277 12.02 -47.39 -20.80
N GLN A 278 11.87 -48.46 -20.05
CA GLN A 278 11.01 -49.58 -20.38
C GLN A 278 9.79 -49.58 -19.43
N GLU A 279 8.59 -49.49 -19.99
CA GLU A 279 7.31 -49.55 -19.25
C GLU A 279 6.71 -50.96 -19.43
N GLY A 280 6.94 -51.84 -18.45
CA GLY A 280 6.61 -53.26 -18.53
C GLY A 280 7.18 -53.96 -19.77
N ASP A 281 6.43 -54.92 -20.33
CA ASP A 281 6.78 -55.59 -21.59
C ASP A 281 6.28 -54.84 -22.84
N ALA A 282 5.58 -53.71 -22.65
CA ALA A 282 4.77 -53.09 -23.70
C ALA A 282 5.52 -52.05 -24.54
N ALA A 283 6.43 -51.26 -23.95
CA ALA A 283 7.11 -50.18 -24.65
C ALA A 283 8.51 -49.91 -24.09
N THR A 284 9.49 -49.78 -24.99
CA THR A 284 10.84 -49.30 -24.66
C THR A 284 11.11 -48.00 -25.39
N HIS A 285 11.40 -46.95 -24.65
CA HIS A 285 11.78 -45.64 -25.16
C HIS A 285 13.28 -45.44 -24.97
N ARG A 286 14.03 -45.29 -26.06
CA ARG A 286 15.49 -45.10 -26.03
C ARG A 286 15.84 -43.67 -26.42
N PHE A 287 16.67 -43.02 -25.61
CA PHE A 287 17.09 -41.64 -25.80
C PHE A 287 18.61 -41.55 -25.79
N SER A 288 19.20 -40.88 -26.78
CA SER A 288 20.61 -40.46 -26.71
C SER A 288 20.77 -39.40 -25.63
N TYR A 289 21.89 -39.42 -24.89
CA TYR A 289 22.17 -38.37 -23.90
C TYR A 289 22.12 -36.96 -24.51
N GLY A 290 22.55 -36.81 -25.76
CA GLY A 290 22.49 -35.53 -26.50
C GLY A 290 21.08 -35.03 -26.82
N HIS A 291 20.03 -35.82 -26.58
CA HIS A 291 18.63 -35.39 -26.70
C HIS A 291 18.00 -35.01 -25.35
N LEU A 292 18.70 -35.24 -24.24
CA LEU A 292 18.23 -34.92 -22.90
C LEU A 292 18.76 -33.57 -22.44
N THR A 293 17.85 -32.75 -21.92
CA THR A 293 18.14 -31.41 -21.41
C THR A 293 18.18 -31.35 -19.89
N GLU A 294 17.51 -32.28 -19.22
CA GLU A 294 17.62 -32.50 -17.78
C GLU A 294 17.73 -33.99 -17.51
N LEU A 295 18.61 -34.36 -16.59
CA LEU A 295 18.70 -35.71 -16.04
C LEU A 295 19.11 -35.58 -14.57
N ARG A 296 18.22 -35.92 -13.62
CA ARG A 296 18.45 -35.62 -12.19
C ARG A 296 17.73 -36.55 -11.24
N LEU A 297 18.23 -36.58 -10.00
CA LEU A 297 17.51 -37.13 -8.85
C LEU A 297 16.70 -36.01 -8.16
N ASP A 298 15.39 -36.20 -8.08
CA ASP A 298 14.43 -35.35 -7.39
C ASP A 298 14.19 -35.89 -5.98
N ALA A 299 14.90 -35.33 -4.99
CA ALA A 299 14.66 -35.60 -3.59
C ALA A 299 13.47 -34.74 -3.11
N ARG A 300 12.30 -35.37 -2.95
CA ARG A 300 11.11 -34.69 -2.42
C ARG A 300 11.19 -34.59 -0.89
N PRO A 301 10.64 -33.53 -0.26
CA PRO A 301 10.61 -33.40 1.20
C PRO A 301 9.89 -34.56 1.89
N THR A 302 8.92 -35.16 1.20
CA THR A 302 8.20 -36.35 1.60
C THR A 302 8.11 -37.31 0.42
N GLY A 303 8.37 -38.61 0.66
CA GLY A 303 8.27 -39.67 -0.34
C GLY A 303 9.61 -40.18 -0.90
N VAL A 304 9.51 -41.15 -1.80
CA VAL A 304 10.64 -41.85 -2.43
C VAL A 304 11.34 -40.94 -3.45
N PRO A 305 12.68 -40.86 -3.48
CA PRO A 305 13.42 -40.08 -4.47
C PRO A 305 13.10 -40.55 -5.88
N ARG A 306 13.07 -39.62 -6.84
CA ARG A 306 12.74 -39.94 -8.24
C ARG A 306 13.86 -39.62 -9.19
N LEU A 307 14.16 -40.54 -10.11
CA LEU A 307 14.98 -40.21 -11.28
C LEU A 307 14.09 -39.57 -12.34
N VAL A 308 14.55 -38.44 -12.87
CA VAL A 308 13.83 -37.58 -13.80
C VAL A 308 14.68 -37.36 -15.02
N ALA A 309 14.12 -37.55 -16.21
CA ALA A 309 14.68 -37.11 -17.48
C ALA A 309 13.73 -36.18 -18.21
N VAL A 310 14.28 -35.18 -18.91
CA VAL A 310 13.51 -34.25 -19.74
C VAL A 310 14.17 -34.13 -21.10
N GLU A 311 13.40 -34.45 -22.15
CA GLU A 311 13.82 -34.34 -23.55
C GLU A 311 13.90 -32.87 -24.01
N SER A 312 14.62 -32.62 -25.10
CA SER A 312 14.63 -31.33 -25.81
C SER A 312 13.24 -30.87 -26.29
N THR A 313 12.32 -31.80 -26.50
CA THR A 313 10.91 -31.56 -26.85
C THR A 313 10.06 -31.10 -25.65
N GLY A 314 10.59 -31.17 -24.42
CA GLY A 314 9.88 -30.87 -23.18
C GLY A 314 9.11 -32.05 -22.58
N ARG A 315 9.15 -33.23 -23.21
CA ARG A 315 8.58 -34.45 -22.63
C ARG A 315 9.38 -34.88 -21.40
N ARG A 316 8.68 -35.27 -20.33
CA ARG A 316 9.25 -35.59 -19.02
C ARG A 316 8.97 -37.03 -18.64
N TRP A 317 10.00 -37.71 -18.16
CA TRP A 317 9.98 -39.09 -17.70
C TRP A 317 10.37 -39.13 -16.22
N GLU A 318 9.65 -39.92 -15.41
CA GLU A 318 9.95 -40.05 -13.98
C GLU A 318 9.78 -41.50 -13.50
N ILE A 319 10.71 -41.96 -12.65
CA ILE A 319 10.65 -43.25 -11.96
C ILE A 319 10.99 -43.07 -10.48
N ALA A 320 10.29 -43.78 -9.59
CA ALA A 320 10.62 -43.82 -8.17
C ALA A 320 11.77 -44.79 -7.93
N LEU A 321 12.84 -44.34 -7.27
CA LEU A 321 14.03 -45.14 -6.99
C LEU A 321 14.03 -45.65 -5.56
N PRO A 322 14.27 -46.95 -5.32
CA PRO A 322 14.54 -47.47 -3.99
C PRO A 322 15.68 -46.71 -3.30
N ALA A 323 15.61 -46.54 -1.98
CA ALA A 323 16.61 -45.78 -1.22
C ALA A 323 18.05 -46.30 -1.41
N GLY A 324 18.23 -47.61 -1.58
CA GLY A 324 19.53 -48.24 -1.83
C GLY A 324 20.16 -47.88 -3.17
N ASP A 325 19.36 -47.55 -4.19
CA ASP A 325 19.83 -47.24 -5.53
C ASP A 325 20.19 -45.76 -5.72
N VAL A 326 19.87 -44.89 -4.76
CA VAL A 326 20.09 -43.44 -4.89
C VAL A 326 21.57 -43.10 -5.09
N ARG A 327 22.46 -43.73 -4.32
CA ARG A 327 23.91 -43.52 -4.44
C ARG A 327 24.41 -43.99 -5.81
N ARG A 328 24.02 -45.20 -6.21
CA ARG A 328 24.40 -45.80 -7.49
C ARG A 328 23.90 -44.98 -8.67
N ALA A 329 22.67 -44.48 -8.60
CA ALA A 329 22.12 -43.57 -9.59
C ALA A 329 22.90 -42.26 -9.64
N GLN A 330 23.25 -41.68 -8.48
CA GLN A 330 24.06 -40.46 -8.43
C GLN A 330 25.43 -40.64 -9.10
N ASP A 331 26.10 -41.77 -8.88
CA ASP A 331 27.39 -42.09 -9.48
C ASP A 331 27.28 -42.24 -11.00
N VAL A 332 26.24 -42.93 -11.50
CA VAL A 332 25.95 -43.05 -12.93
C VAL A 332 25.71 -41.68 -13.58
N LEU A 333 24.92 -40.83 -12.92
CA LEU A 333 24.63 -39.48 -13.42
C LEU A 333 25.89 -38.61 -13.50
N ASP A 334 26.81 -38.73 -12.53
CA ASP A 334 28.07 -37.95 -12.50
C ASP A 334 29.01 -38.32 -13.68
N VAL A 335 28.85 -39.50 -14.27
CA VAL A 335 29.56 -39.95 -15.47
C VAL A 335 28.92 -39.37 -16.74
N VAL A 336 27.59 -39.45 -16.87
CA VAL A 336 26.90 -39.10 -18.13
C VAL A 336 26.57 -37.61 -18.29
N ASP A 337 26.71 -36.79 -17.25
CA ASP A 337 26.44 -35.34 -17.28
C ASP A 337 27.21 -34.60 -18.40
N GLY A 338 28.40 -35.09 -18.75
CA GLY A 338 29.23 -34.55 -19.83
C GLY A 338 28.64 -34.77 -21.23
N SER A 339 27.74 -35.74 -21.37
CA SER A 339 27.17 -36.20 -22.65
C SER A 339 25.76 -35.66 -22.91
N LEU A 340 25.18 -34.92 -21.96
CA LEU A 340 23.84 -34.33 -22.10
C LEU A 340 23.83 -33.20 -23.14
N ALA A 341 22.66 -32.94 -23.72
CA ALA A 341 22.47 -31.80 -24.60
C ALA A 341 22.85 -30.50 -23.89
N HIS A 342 23.54 -29.60 -24.60
CA HIS A 342 23.60 -28.21 -24.14
C HIS A 342 22.17 -27.68 -24.09
N ALA A 343 21.78 -27.08 -22.96
CA ALA A 343 20.42 -26.59 -22.76
C ALA A 343 19.93 -25.80 -23.99
N PRO A 344 18.72 -26.07 -24.52
CA PRO A 344 18.24 -25.45 -25.75
C PRO A 344 18.12 -23.93 -25.61
N ALA A 345 17.88 -23.25 -26.74
CA ALA A 345 17.87 -21.80 -26.93
C ALA A 345 17.35 -21.01 -25.72
N ALA A 346 18.03 -19.89 -25.45
CA ALA A 346 17.66 -18.94 -24.41
C ALA A 346 16.15 -18.64 -24.45
N PRO A 347 15.49 -18.51 -23.29
CA PRO A 347 14.06 -18.19 -23.26
C PRO A 347 13.78 -16.93 -24.09
N ARG A 348 12.64 -16.91 -24.81
CA ARG A 348 12.23 -15.78 -25.67
C ARG A 348 12.28 -14.44 -24.94
N ILE A 349 11.97 -14.46 -23.64
CA ILE A 349 12.12 -13.33 -22.72
C ILE A 349 13.11 -13.75 -21.65
N ALA A 350 14.16 -12.96 -21.46
CA ALA A 350 15.14 -13.21 -20.41
C ALA A 350 14.45 -13.25 -19.03
N PRO A 351 14.76 -14.22 -18.14
CA PRO A 351 14.14 -14.30 -16.82
C PRO A 351 14.32 -13.02 -16.01
N GLY A 352 15.44 -12.32 -16.21
CA GLY A 352 15.67 -10.98 -15.69
C GLY A 352 14.58 -9.98 -16.10
N ALA A 353 14.22 -9.90 -17.38
CA ALA A 353 13.20 -8.98 -17.86
C ALA A 353 11.82 -9.25 -17.22
N ALA A 354 11.44 -10.52 -17.05
CA ALA A 354 10.22 -10.90 -16.33
C ALA A 354 10.24 -10.47 -14.85
N ARG A 355 11.39 -10.60 -14.17
CA ARG A 355 11.56 -10.08 -12.80
C ARG A 355 11.46 -8.56 -12.75
N VAL A 356 12.05 -7.84 -13.72
CA VAL A 356 11.92 -6.38 -13.81
C VAL A 356 10.45 -6.00 -13.90
N ALA A 357 9.74 -6.56 -14.88
CA ALA A 357 8.33 -6.25 -15.09
C ALA A 357 7.48 -6.50 -13.83
N ALA A 358 7.69 -7.63 -13.15
CA ALA A 358 6.94 -7.98 -11.95
C ALA A 358 7.26 -7.07 -10.75
N ALA A 359 8.54 -6.73 -10.53
CA ALA A 359 8.92 -5.81 -9.46
C ALA A 359 8.49 -4.36 -9.74
N VAL A 360 8.48 -3.93 -11.01
CA VAL A 360 7.91 -2.64 -11.42
C VAL A 360 6.41 -2.61 -11.13
N ALA A 361 5.68 -3.67 -11.50
CA ALA A 361 4.27 -3.83 -11.14
C ALA A 361 4.04 -3.77 -9.62
N ALA A 362 4.85 -4.47 -8.83
CA ALA A 362 4.75 -4.45 -7.37
C ALA A 362 4.99 -3.04 -6.78
N LEU A 363 5.94 -2.29 -7.34
CA LEU A 363 6.20 -0.92 -6.92
C LEU A 363 5.06 0.03 -7.28
N PHE A 364 4.52 -0.09 -8.50
CA PHE A 364 3.35 0.70 -8.92
C PHE A 364 2.14 0.39 -8.03
N ALA A 365 1.98 -0.88 -7.64
CA ALA A 365 0.93 -1.29 -6.71
C ALA A 365 1.12 -0.66 -5.32
N CYS A 366 2.32 -0.69 -4.74
CA CYS A 366 2.60 -0.08 -3.43
C CYS A 366 2.35 1.43 -3.41
N THR A 367 2.80 2.13 -4.45
CA THR A 367 2.66 3.60 -4.55
C THR A 367 1.22 4.05 -4.78
N THR A 368 0.36 3.17 -5.32
CA THR A 368 -1.08 3.41 -5.53
C THR A 368 -1.97 2.79 -4.45
N GLY A 369 -1.38 2.22 -3.39
CA GLY A 369 -2.12 1.59 -2.28
C GLY A 369 -2.74 0.22 -2.61
N GLN A 370 -2.39 -0.38 -3.73
CA GLN A 370 -2.91 -1.66 -4.22
C GLN A 370 -2.16 -2.86 -3.61
N PHE A 371 -2.16 -2.98 -2.28
CA PHE A 371 -1.33 -3.95 -1.55
C PHE A 371 -1.57 -5.42 -1.93
N ALA A 372 -2.82 -5.79 -2.22
CA ALA A 372 -3.16 -7.15 -2.68
C ALA A 372 -2.44 -7.50 -3.98
N PHE A 373 -2.48 -6.60 -4.98
CA PHE A 373 -1.74 -6.78 -6.23
C PHE A 373 -0.22 -6.73 -5.99
N ALA A 374 0.25 -5.83 -5.13
CA ALA A 374 1.67 -5.70 -4.79
C ALA A 374 2.26 -7.02 -4.28
N LEU A 375 1.53 -7.73 -3.41
CA LEU A 375 1.93 -9.04 -2.90
C LEU A 375 2.12 -10.06 -4.03
N VAL A 376 1.13 -10.19 -4.92
CA VAL A 376 1.18 -11.16 -6.03
C VAL A 376 2.31 -10.82 -6.99
N ALA A 377 2.48 -9.54 -7.33
CA ALA A 377 3.56 -9.06 -8.19
C ALA A 377 4.95 -9.25 -7.55
N ALA A 378 5.08 -9.07 -6.24
CA ALA A 378 6.32 -9.33 -5.52
C ALA A 378 6.68 -10.83 -5.53
N LEU A 379 5.70 -11.71 -5.34
CA LEU A 379 5.90 -13.16 -5.47
C LEU A 379 6.35 -13.54 -6.89
N ALA A 380 5.73 -12.93 -7.92
CA ALA A 380 6.14 -13.11 -9.31
C ALA A 380 7.55 -12.56 -9.60
N ALA A 381 7.97 -11.48 -8.93
CA ALA A 381 9.32 -10.94 -9.05
C ALA A 381 10.37 -11.85 -8.40
N LEU A 382 10.04 -12.50 -7.28
CA LEU A 382 10.90 -13.47 -6.60
C LEU A 382 11.06 -14.76 -7.42
N ARG A 383 9.96 -15.24 -8.02
CA ARG A 383 9.91 -16.47 -8.82
C ARG A 383 9.11 -16.25 -10.10
N PRO A 384 9.74 -15.73 -11.18
CA PRO A 384 9.06 -15.43 -12.44
C PRO A 384 8.71 -16.73 -13.18
N GLY A 385 7.56 -17.32 -12.85
CA GLY A 385 6.97 -18.42 -13.60
C GLY A 385 5.69 -17.97 -14.30
N ALA A 386 5.33 -18.60 -15.43
CA ALA A 386 4.16 -18.22 -16.22
C ALA A 386 2.86 -18.14 -15.39
N GLN A 387 2.67 -19.04 -14.42
CA GLN A 387 1.51 -19.04 -13.52
C GLN A 387 1.47 -17.82 -12.59
N LEU A 388 2.61 -17.47 -11.97
CA LEU A 388 2.72 -16.33 -11.08
C LEU A 388 2.61 -15.00 -11.84
N LEU A 389 3.17 -14.94 -13.05
CA LEU A 389 3.07 -13.77 -13.93
C LEU A 389 1.62 -13.58 -14.42
N ALA A 390 0.91 -14.65 -14.77
CA ALA A 390 -0.51 -14.58 -15.13
C ALA A 390 -1.38 -14.19 -13.93
N ALA A 391 -1.10 -14.75 -12.74
CA ALA A 391 -1.78 -14.38 -11.50
C ALA A 391 -1.57 -12.88 -11.20
N ALA A 392 -0.33 -12.39 -11.25
CA ALA A 392 -0.02 -10.98 -11.03
C ALA A 392 -0.67 -10.08 -12.10
N GLY A 393 -0.63 -10.48 -13.37
CA GLY A 393 -1.26 -9.74 -14.46
C GLY A 393 -2.77 -9.59 -14.30
N LEU A 394 -3.51 -10.69 -14.05
CA LEU A 394 -4.96 -10.60 -13.85
C LEU A 394 -5.34 -9.87 -12.55
N ALA A 395 -4.58 -10.08 -11.47
CA ALA A 395 -4.75 -9.34 -10.22
C ALA A 395 -4.57 -7.83 -10.42
N GLY A 396 -3.54 -7.43 -11.18
CA GLY A 396 -3.25 -6.04 -11.50
C GLY A 396 -4.30 -5.38 -12.39
N LEU A 397 -4.84 -6.12 -13.37
CA LEU A 397 -5.96 -5.63 -14.20
C LEU A 397 -7.22 -5.38 -13.36
N MET A 398 -7.56 -6.30 -12.44
CA MET A 398 -8.68 -6.10 -11.51
C MET A 398 -8.41 -4.93 -10.54
N ALA A 399 -7.20 -4.83 -9.99
CA ALA A 399 -6.83 -3.70 -9.13
C ALA A 399 -6.94 -2.35 -9.85
N ALA A 400 -6.49 -2.28 -11.12
CA ALA A 400 -6.65 -1.08 -11.94
C ALA A 400 -8.11 -0.78 -12.27
N ALA A 401 -8.93 -1.80 -12.55
CA ALA A 401 -10.36 -1.63 -12.80
C ALA A 401 -11.11 -1.10 -11.57
N LEU A 402 -10.80 -1.63 -10.37
CA LEU A 402 -11.35 -1.12 -9.10
C LEU A 402 -10.89 0.32 -8.83
N ALA A 403 -9.61 0.61 -9.03
CA ALA A 403 -9.07 1.97 -8.89
C ALA A 403 -9.74 2.95 -9.86
N ALA A 404 -10.04 2.53 -11.09
CA ALA A 404 -10.76 3.33 -12.07
C ALA A 404 -12.25 3.48 -11.72
N ARG A 405 -12.90 2.44 -11.21
CA ARG A 405 -14.30 2.48 -10.73
C ARG A 405 -14.48 3.50 -9.61
N ASP A 406 -13.53 3.53 -8.68
CA ASP A 406 -13.59 4.38 -7.48
C ASP A 406 -12.88 5.72 -7.68
N ALA A 407 -12.43 6.01 -8.91
CA ALA A 407 -11.78 7.27 -9.25
C ALA A 407 -12.78 8.42 -9.22
N SER A 408 -12.69 9.26 -8.19
CA SER A 408 -13.46 10.51 -8.09
C SER A 408 -12.82 11.69 -8.82
N TRP A 409 -11.59 11.55 -9.33
CA TRP A 409 -10.82 12.63 -9.97
C TRP A 409 -9.93 12.10 -11.10
N MET A 410 -9.60 12.98 -12.05
CA MET A 410 -8.70 12.70 -13.18
C MET A 410 -7.30 12.23 -12.73
N PHE A 411 -6.83 12.68 -11.55
CA PHE A 411 -5.59 12.21 -10.93
C PHE A 411 -5.63 10.73 -10.55
N SER A 412 -6.78 10.22 -10.08
CA SER A 412 -6.95 8.80 -9.71
C SER A 412 -6.94 7.89 -10.94
N LEU A 413 -7.53 8.35 -12.06
CA LEU A 413 -7.43 7.67 -13.36
C LEU A 413 -5.98 7.61 -13.88
N ALA A 414 -5.22 8.70 -13.71
CA ALA A 414 -3.80 8.72 -14.07
C ALA A 414 -2.95 7.74 -13.24
N MET A 415 -3.40 7.35 -12.04
CA MET A 415 -2.74 6.34 -11.20
C MET A 415 -3.13 4.89 -11.56
N ALA A 416 -4.35 4.67 -12.08
CA ALA A 416 -4.80 3.35 -12.52
C ALA A 416 -4.11 2.88 -13.81
N LEU A 417 -3.78 3.81 -14.73
CA LEU A 417 -3.19 3.49 -16.03
C LEU A 417 -1.81 2.80 -15.94
N PRO A 418 -0.82 3.29 -15.14
CA PRO A 418 0.45 2.59 -14.97
C PRO A 418 0.30 1.18 -14.43
N VAL A 419 -0.64 0.97 -13.49
CA VAL A 419 -0.96 -0.36 -12.94
C VAL A 419 -1.51 -1.28 -14.03
N ALA A 420 -2.46 -0.80 -14.84
CA ALA A 420 -3.03 -1.55 -15.96
C ALA A 420 -1.98 -1.92 -17.02
N LEU A 421 -1.11 -0.98 -17.39
CA LEU A 421 -0.03 -1.22 -18.37
C LEU A 421 0.97 -2.25 -17.86
N ALA A 422 1.43 -2.12 -16.61
CA ALA A 422 2.34 -3.09 -16.01
C ALA A 422 1.70 -4.48 -15.92
N ALA A 423 0.42 -4.55 -15.52
CA ALA A 423 -0.35 -5.79 -15.47
C ALA A 423 -0.51 -6.44 -16.86
N GLY A 424 -0.78 -5.65 -17.91
CA GLY A 424 -0.83 -6.10 -19.29
C GLY A 424 0.49 -6.69 -19.78
N VAL A 425 1.62 -6.05 -19.44
CA VAL A 425 2.96 -6.59 -19.73
C VAL A 425 3.16 -7.94 -19.05
N LEU A 426 2.74 -8.11 -17.79
CA LEU A 426 2.85 -9.41 -17.09
C LEU A 426 2.00 -10.49 -17.76
N CYS A 427 0.77 -10.18 -18.15
CA CYS A 427 -0.08 -11.10 -18.93
C CYS A 427 0.58 -11.50 -20.26
N TRP A 428 1.16 -10.54 -20.97
CA TRP A 428 1.86 -10.79 -22.24
C TRP A 428 3.10 -11.68 -22.04
N ILE A 429 3.93 -11.40 -21.03
CA ILE A 429 5.09 -12.25 -20.70
C ILE A 429 4.63 -13.65 -20.32
N ALA A 430 3.60 -13.79 -19.47
CA ALA A 430 3.05 -15.07 -19.07
C ALA A 430 2.56 -15.88 -20.29
N TRP A 431 1.81 -15.25 -21.18
CA TRP A 431 1.32 -15.86 -22.42
C TRP A 431 2.46 -16.29 -23.33
N SER A 432 3.50 -15.48 -23.49
CA SER A 432 4.66 -15.80 -24.31
C SER A 432 5.46 -17.01 -23.79
N GLN A 433 5.32 -17.31 -22.48
CA GLN A 433 6.00 -18.42 -21.79
C GLN A 433 5.06 -19.60 -21.50
N ARG A 434 3.81 -19.57 -21.95
CA ARG A 434 2.79 -20.61 -21.64
C ARG A 434 3.19 -22.03 -22.04
N ASP A 435 4.02 -22.16 -23.08
CA ASP A 435 4.47 -23.45 -23.59
C ASP A 435 5.59 -24.05 -22.74
N GLN A 436 6.28 -23.20 -21.95
CA GLN A 436 7.36 -23.56 -21.02
C GLN A 436 6.84 -23.85 -19.61
N ALA A 437 5.54 -23.64 -19.35
CA ALA A 437 4.96 -23.86 -18.03
C ALA A 437 5.00 -25.35 -17.65
N PRO A 438 5.48 -25.71 -16.44
CA PRO A 438 5.55 -27.09 -16.00
C PRO A 438 4.15 -27.71 -15.92
N ALA A 439 4.04 -29.01 -16.23
CA ALA A 439 2.78 -29.76 -16.18
C ALA A 439 2.15 -29.82 -14.78
N ARG A 440 2.94 -29.60 -13.72
CA ARG A 440 2.50 -29.50 -12.32
C ARG A 440 2.90 -28.13 -11.76
N PRO A 441 2.02 -27.46 -10.96
CA PRO A 441 2.31 -26.14 -10.44
C PRO A 441 3.51 -26.16 -9.47
N PRO A 442 4.34 -25.10 -9.44
CA PRO A 442 5.25 -24.90 -8.31
C PRO A 442 4.41 -24.80 -7.03
N GLY A 443 4.80 -25.57 -6.00
CA GLY A 443 3.97 -25.84 -4.82
C GLY A 443 3.47 -24.60 -4.06
N ARG A 444 2.48 -24.81 -3.18
CA ARG A 444 1.85 -23.89 -2.19
C ARG A 444 1.30 -22.53 -2.70
N VAL A 445 1.66 -22.02 -3.88
CA VAL A 445 1.26 -20.69 -4.36
C VAL A 445 -0.21 -20.61 -4.77
N VAL A 446 -0.69 -21.51 -5.63
CA VAL A 446 -2.12 -21.54 -6.01
C VAL A 446 -3.03 -21.78 -4.79
N PRO A 447 -2.70 -22.72 -3.87
CA PRO A 447 -3.41 -22.84 -2.59
C PRO A 447 -3.40 -21.56 -1.75
N LEU A 448 -2.27 -20.82 -1.71
CA LEU A 448 -2.20 -19.55 -0.99
C LEU A 448 -3.20 -18.53 -1.56
N PHE A 449 -3.28 -18.39 -2.90
CA PHE A 449 -4.27 -17.50 -3.52
C PHE A 449 -5.70 -17.96 -3.25
N ALA A 450 -5.96 -19.27 -3.21
CA ALA A 450 -7.26 -19.79 -2.82
C ALA A 450 -7.63 -19.45 -1.36
N ILE A 451 -6.69 -19.59 -0.43
CA ILE A 451 -6.87 -19.21 0.99
C ILE A 451 -7.13 -17.72 1.11
N LEU A 452 -6.30 -16.88 0.48
CA LEU A 452 -6.47 -15.42 0.53
C LEU A 452 -7.77 -14.96 -0.14
N SER A 453 -8.20 -15.64 -1.22
CA SER A 453 -9.51 -15.40 -1.84
C SER A 453 -10.64 -15.76 -0.88
N ALA A 454 -10.57 -16.92 -0.21
CA ALA A 454 -11.58 -17.34 0.77
C ALA A 454 -11.67 -16.36 1.94
N VAL A 455 -10.52 -15.91 2.48
CA VAL A 455 -10.47 -14.87 3.52
C VAL A 455 -11.10 -13.57 3.01
N GLY A 456 -10.75 -13.12 1.81
CA GLY A 456 -11.36 -11.92 1.21
C GLY A 456 -12.87 -12.03 1.03
N CYS A 457 -13.38 -13.20 0.62
CA CYS A 457 -14.82 -13.45 0.52
C CYS A 457 -15.51 -13.52 1.89
N LEU A 458 -14.86 -14.07 2.92
CA LEU A 458 -15.42 -14.12 4.27
C LEU A 458 -15.51 -12.72 4.89
N LEU A 459 -14.49 -11.89 4.68
CA LEU A 459 -14.45 -10.52 5.21
C LEU A 459 -15.49 -9.60 4.56
N LEU A 460 -16.05 -9.96 3.39
CA LEU A 460 -17.18 -9.26 2.79
C LEU A 460 -18.42 -9.22 3.70
N PHE A 461 -18.58 -10.22 4.56
CA PHE A 461 -19.72 -10.38 5.45
C PHE A 461 -19.37 -10.07 6.92
N ALA A 462 -18.15 -9.59 7.18
CA ALA A 462 -17.67 -9.32 8.55
C ALA A 462 -18.56 -8.32 9.28
N ASP A 463 -19.00 -7.26 8.59
CA ASP A 463 -19.79 -6.16 9.16
C ASP A 463 -21.31 -6.37 9.01
N GLY A 464 -21.75 -7.54 8.54
CA GLY A 464 -23.15 -7.95 8.43
C GLY A 464 -23.62 -8.34 7.02
N PHE A 465 -24.90 -8.73 6.93
CA PHE A 465 -25.51 -9.29 5.72
C PHE A 465 -26.47 -8.33 4.98
N SER A 466 -26.62 -7.09 5.44
CA SER A 466 -27.42 -6.12 4.70
C SER A 466 -26.73 -5.74 3.38
N ALA A 467 -27.51 -5.44 2.35
CA ALA A 467 -26.95 -5.02 1.06
C ALA A 467 -26.03 -3.80 1.18
N VAL A 468 -26.34 -2.86 2.10
CA VAL A 468 -25.53 -1.67 2.37
C VAL A 468 -24.17 -2.04 2.97
N ARG A 469 -24.14 -2.95 3.96
CA ARG A 469 -22.89 -3.42 4.58
C ARG A 469 -22.02 -4.20 3.59
N ILE A 470 -22.62 -5.11 2.82
CA ILE A 470 -21.91 -5.88 1.79
C ILE A 470 -21.34 -4.94 0.71
N HIS A 471 -22.08 -3.89 0.31
CA HIS A 471 -21.59 -2.85 -0.59
C HIS A 471 -20.39 -2.08 0.01
N GLN A 472 -20.52 -1.58 1.24
CA GLN A 472 -19.46 -0.85 1.95
C GLN A 472 -18.17 -1.69 2.08
N ALA A 473 -18.31 -2.98 2.42
CA ALA A 473 -17.19 -3.92 2.50
C ALA A 473 -16.56 -4.18 1.12
N ALA A 474 -17.36 -4.46 0.08
CA ALA A 474 -16.87 -4.66 -1.30
C ALA A 474 -16.15 -3.42 -1.86
N LYS A 475 -16.53 -2.23 -1.40
CA LYS A 475 -15.95 -0.96 -1.84
C LYS A 475 -14.65 -0.63 -1.13
N THR A 476 -14.55 -0.92 0.17
CA THR A 476 -13.36 -0.60 0.97
C THR A 476 -12.29 -1.69 0.91
N MET A 477 -12.65 -2.93 0.55
CA MET A 477 -11.72 -4.07 0.57
C MET A 477 -11.51 -4.69 -0.81
N TYR A 478 -10.36 -4.39 -1.43
CA TYR A 478 -10.00 -4.97 -2.75
C TYR A 478 -9.43 -6.39 -2.68
N LEU A 479 -9.16 -6.94 -1.48
CA LEU A 479 -8.49 -8.24 -1.31
C LEU A 479 -9.22 -9.37 -2.04
N GLY A 480 -10.54 -9.51 -1.82
CA GLY A 480 -11.35 -10.57 -2.42
C GLY A 480 -11.28 -10.62 -3.95
N PRO A 481 -11.76 -9.58 -4.66
CA PRO A 481 -11.77 -9.58 -6.13
C PRO A 481 -10.36 -9.68 -6.74
N VAL A 482 -9.35 -9.01 -6.16
CA VAL A 482 -7.97 -9.07 -6.66
C VAL A 482 -7.37 -10.47 -6.50
N MET A 483 -7.56 -11.13 -5.36
CA MET A 483 -7.05 -12.49 -5.11
C MET A 483 -7.79 -13.55 -5.94
N LEU A 484 -9.09 -13.36 -6.19
CA LEU A 484 -9.85 -14.23 -7.09
C LEU A 484 -9.34 -14.16 -8.53
N PHE A 485 -8.95 -12.96 -9.00
CA PHE A 485 -8.30 -12.81 -10.29
C PHE A 485 -6.86 -13.34 -10.30
N ALA A 486 -6.12 -13.23 -9.20
CA ALA A 486 -4.83 -13.90 -9.04
C ALA A 486 -4.96 -15.43 -9.17
N LEU A 487 -5.95 -16.00 -8.47
CA LEU A 487 -6.28 -17.42 -8.53
C LEU A 487 -6.68 -17.84 -9.94
N ALA A 488 -7.56 -17.07 -10.61
CA ALA A 488 -7.96 -17.31 -11.98
C ALA A 488 -6.76 -17.33 -12.94
N GLY A 489 -5.83 -16.38 -12.81
CA GLY A 489 -4.64 -16.30 -13.66
C GLY A 489 -3.69 -17.47 -13.45
N GLY A 490 -3.48 -17.88 -12.20
CA GLY A 490 -2.69 -19.07 -11.87
C GLY A 490 -3.30 -20.36 -12.43
N LEU A 491 -4.62 -20.54 -12.27
CA LEU A 491 -5.36 -21.70 -12.78
C LEU A 491 -5.42 -21.74 -14.31
N ALA A 492 -5.56 -20.59 -14.98
CA ALA A 492 -5.64 -20.52 -16.45
C ALA A 492 -4.37 -21.06 -17.14
N MET A 493 -3.22 -21.01 -16.46
CA MET A 493 -1.93 -21.52 -16.96
C MET A 493 -1.68 -22.99 -16.62
N MET A 494 -2.61 -23.68 -15.94
CA MET A 494 -2.50 -25.11 -15.65
C MET A 494 -3.04 -25.96 -16.79
N ARG A 495 -2.35 -27.06 -17.11
CA ARG A 495 -2.74 -28.00 -18.18
C ARG A 495 -3.76 -29.06 -17.75
N THR A 496 -4.34 -28.94 -16.56
CA THR A 496 -5.34 -29.90 -16.05
C THR A 496 -6.75 -29.57 -16.55
N PRO A 497 -7.59 -30.56 -16.91
CA PRO A 497 -8.90 -30.32 -17.52
C PRO A 497 -9.86 -29.52 -16.62
N ARG A 498 -9.75 -29.67 -15.30
CA ARG A 498 -10.59 -28.94 -14.32
C ARG A 498 -10.13 -27.51 -14.04
N ALA A 499 -8.94 -27.10 -14.48
CA ALA A 499 -8.41 -25.78 -14.11
C ALA A 499 -9.06 -24.63 -14.87
N ARG A 500 -9.40 -24.82 -16.15
CA ARG A 500 -10.10 -23.80 -16.95
C ARG A 500 -11.48 -23.42 -16.40
N PRO A 501 -12.39 -24.37 -16.10
CA PRO A 501 -13.68 -24.02 -15.51
C PRO A 501 -13.52 -23.40 -14.12
N ALA A 502 -12.57 -23.88 -13.31
CA ALA A 502 -12.27 -23.27 -12.00
C ALA A 502 -11.74 -21.82 -12.11
N ALA A 503 -10.91 -21.54 -13.12
CA ALA A 503 -10.42 -20.19 -13.39
C ALA A 503 -11.56 -19.24 -13.78
N LEU A 504 -12.47 -19.69 -14.65
CA LEU A 504 -13.66 -18.90 -15.04
C LEU A 504 -14.58 -18.66 -13.85
N ALA A 505 -14.82 -19.66 -13.00
CA ALA A 505 -15.64 -19.51 -11.80
C ALA A 505 -15.02 -18.50 -10.82
N ALA A 506 -13.70 -18.56 -10.60
CA ALA A 506 -12.99 -17.60 -9.75
C ALA A 506 -13.08 -16.16 -10.32
N ALA A 507 -12.85 -15.99 -11.62
CA ALA A 507 -12.99 -14.69 -12.28
C ALA A 507 -14.42 -14.14 -12.22
N ALA A 508 -15.43 -14.99 -12.44
CA ALA A 508 -16.84 -14.61 -12.35
C ALA A 508 -17.21 -14.16 -10.94
N LEU A 509 -16.81 -14.92 -9.90
CA LEU A 509 -17.04 -14.54 -8.51
C LEU A 509 -16.35 -13.21 -8.17
N GLY A 510 -15.11 -13.02 -8.63
CA GLY A 510 -14.39 -11.76 -8.43
C GLY A 510 -15.08 -10.57 -9.10
N ALA A 511 -15.61 -10.76 -10.31
CA ALA A 511 -16.37 -9.75 -11.03
C ALA A 511 -17.71 -9.41 -10.33
N VAL A 512 -18.40 -10.42 -9.77
CA VAL A 512 -19.61 -10.20 -8.97
C VAL A 512 -19.32 -9.37 -7.73
N ILE A 513 -18.25 -9.68 -6.97
CA ILE A 513 -17.86 -8.90 -5.79
C ILE A 513 -17.48 -7.46 -6.19
N ALA A 514 -16.77 -7.29 -7.31
CA ALA A 514 -16.47 -5.97 -7.86
C ALA A 514 -17.76 -5.20 -8.26
N ALA A 515 -18.77 -5.88 -8.80
CA ALA A 515 -20.05 -5.28 -9.14
C ALA A 515 -20.88 -4.89 -7.90
N ILE A 516 -20.80 -5.66 -6.81
CA ILE A 516 -21.46 -5.34 -5.53
C ILE A 516 -20.98 -3.99 -4.97
N GLY A 517 -19.70 -3.66 -5.13
CA GLY A 517 -19.15 -2.36 -4.71
C GLY A 517 -19.54 -1.17 -5.60
N SER A 518 -20.36 -1.37 -6.64
CA SER A 518 -20.80 -0.29 -7.54
C SER A 518 -22.02 0.48 -7.02
N PRO A 519 -22.24 1.74 -7.45
CA PRO A 519 -23.45 2.51 -7.13
C PRO A 519 -24.73 1.80 -7.57
N PHE A 520 -24.69 1.14 -8.73
CA PHE A 520 -25.83 0.40 -9.29
C PHE A 520 -26.35 -0.68 -8.32
N PHE A 521 -25.45 -1.42 -7.66
CA PHE A 521 -25.86 -2.41 -6.67
C PHE A 521 -26.54 -1.76 -5.47
N LEU A 522 -25.98 -0.66 -4.95
CA LEU A 522 -26.52 0.04 -3.80
C LEU A 522 -27.90 0.63 -4.08
N GLU A 523 -28.11 1.21 -5.26
CA GLU A 523 -29.42 1.77 -5.66
C GLU A 523 -30.48 0.68 -5.85
N ARG A 524 -30.09 -0.50 -6.34
CA ARG A 524 -31.03 -1.58 -6.66
C ARG A 524 -31.40 -2.44 -5.46
N PHE A 525 -30.47 -2.65 -4.54
CA PHE A 525 -30.59 -3.61 -3.43
C PHE A 525 -30.45 -2.98 -2.04
N GLY A 526 -29.87 -1.77 -1.93
CA GLY A 526 -29.73 -1.04 -0.68
C GLY A 526 -31.07 -0.65 -0.10
N ARG A 527 -31.29 -0.98 1.18
CA ARG A 527 -32.46 -0.55 1.95
C ARG A 527 -31.96 0.23 3.15
N ASP A 528 -32.12 1.54 3.08
CA ASP A 528 -31.72 2.48 4.13
C ASP A 528 -32.60 3.73 4.04
N PRO A 529 -33.11 4.28 5.16
CA PRO A 529 -33.96 5.46 5.15
C PRO A 529 -33.28 6.70 4.56
N PHE A 530 -31.94 6.74 4.51
CA PHE A 530 -31.17 7.87 3.97
C PHE A 530 -30.75 7.66 2.50
N LEU A 531 -31.03 6.50 1.90
CA LEU A 531 -30.91 6.26 0.46
C LEU A 531 -32.10 6.87 -0.31
N VAL A 532 -32.33 8.17 -0.10
CA VAL A 532 -33.45 8.90 -0.73
C VAL A 532 -33.17 9.23 -2.19
N LEU A 533 -34.18 9.16 -3.04
CA LEU A 533 -34.11 9.63 -4.43
C LEU A 533 -34.29 11.15 -4.44
N ALA A 534 -33.29 11.87 -4.93
CA ALA A 534 -33.33 13.32 -5.06
C ALA A 534 -32.60 13.78 -6.33
N ARG A 535 -32.74 15.06 -6.70
CA ARG A 535 -32.12 15.61 -7.92
C ARG A 535 -30.62 15.88 -7.67
N PRO A 536 -29.75 15.65 -8.67
CA PRO A 536 -28.35 16.05 -8.60
C PRO A 536 -28.21 17.57 -8.44
N LEU A 537 -27.28 17.98 -7.60
CA LEU A 537 -26.95 19.37 -7.30
C LEU A 537 -25.70 19.79 -8.08
N THR A 538 -25.77 20.96 -8.70
CA THR A 538 -24.63 21.57 -9.36
C THR A 538 -23.99 22.63 -8.46
N PHE A 539 -22.66 22.63 -8.41
CA PHE A 539 -21.88 23.65 -7.70
C PHE A 539 -21.30 24.63 -8.72
N ALA A 540 -21.62 25.91 -8.56
CA ALA A 540 -20.92 26.96 -9.28
C ALA A 540 -19.56 27.23 -8.61
N PRO A 541 -18.48 27.44 -9.37
CA PRO A 541 -17.25 27.95 -8.79
C PRO A 541 -17.50 29.34 -8.21
N LEU A 542 -16.95 29.63 -7.03
CA LEU A 542 -16.88 30.98 -6.48
C LEU A 542 -15.85 31.75 -7.31
N ALA A 543 -16.31 32.30 -8.43
CA ALA A 543 -15.51 33.05 -9.39
C ALA A 543 -15.86 34.54 -9.30
N GLY A 544 -14.87 35.38 -9.00
CA GLY A 544 -15.04 36.83 -8.92
C GLY A 544 -13.98 37.50 -8.05
N THR A 545 -13.86 38.83 -8.17
CA THR A 545 -13.03 39.63 -7.27
C THR A 545 -13.74 39.76 -5.92
N ALA A 546 -13.04 39.49 -4.83
CA ALA A 546 -13.55 39.75 -3.49
C ALA A 546 -13.92 41.23 -3.36
N VAL A 547 -15.10 41.50 -2.80
CA VAL A 547 -15.61 42.85 -2.53
C VAL A 547 -14.88 43.46 -1.34
N SER A 548 -14.41 42.62 -0.41
CA SER A 548 -13.49 43.01 0.66
C SER A 548 -12.51 41.90 0.97
N GLU A 549 -11.29 42.30 1.33
CA GLU A 549 -10.23 41.42 1.79
C GLU A 549 -9.61 42.03 3.06
N ALA A 550 -9.45 41.19 4.09
CA ALA A 550 -8.89 41.58 5.37
C ALA A 550 -7.86 40.55 5.83
N GLU A 551 -6.64 41.01 6.14
CA GLU A 551 -5.59 40.19 6.74
C GLU A 551 -5.71 40.23 8.26
N LEU A 552 -5.67 39.06 8.89
CA LEU A 552 -5.72 38.88 10.33
C LEU A 552 -4.36 38.41 10.82
N GLY A 553 -3.85 39.03 11.88
CA GLY A 553 -2.58 38.64 12.53
C GLY A 553 -2.66 37.36 13.38
N PHE A 554 -3.69 36.53 13.18
CA PHE A 554 -3.90 35.28 13.90
C PHE A 554 -4.59 34.26 12.97
N PHE A 555 -4.49 32.98 13.32
CA PHE A 555 -5.18 31.90 12.61
C PHE A 555 -6.62 31.80 13.10
N ALA A 556 -7.57 31.98 12.18
CA ALA A 556 -9.00 31.87 12.45
C ALA A 556 -9.47 30.41 12.37
N ASP A 557 -10.31 30.01 13.34
CA ASP A 557 -10.93 28.69 13.39
C ASP A 557 -12.27 28.64 12.65
N ASP A 558 -13.05 29.71 12.76
CA ASP A 558 -14.38 29.81 12.17
C ASP A 558 -14.74 31.25 11.77
N LEU A 559 -15.70 31.39 10.86
CA LEU A 559 -16.18 32.67 10.32
C LEU A 559 -17.71 32.72 10.32
N ARG A 560 -18.27 33.80 10.84
CA ARG A 560 -19.67 34.18 10.63
C ARG A 560 -19.72 35.49 9.85
N ILE A 561 -20.70 35.62 8.97
CA ILE A 561 -20.92 36.86 8.20
C ILE A 561 -22.34 37.38 8.42
N SER A 562 -22.51 38.70 8.41
CA SER A 562 -23.82 39.33 8.52
C SER A 562 -24.69 39.10 7.28
N THR A 563 -25.97 39.46 7.35
CA THR A 563 -26.97 39.23 6.30
C THR A 563 -26.48 39.64 4.91
N HIS A 564 -25.83 40.81 4.78
CA HIS A 564 -25.28 41.32 3.53
C HIS A 564 -23.75 41.33 3.46
N GLY A 565 -23.07 40.59 4.36
CA GLY A 565 -21.61 40.50 4.41
C GLY A 565 -20.89 41.82 4.74
N ARG A 566 -21.60 42.82 5.28
CA ARG A 566 -21.00 44.10 5.68
C ARG A 566 -20.19 43.99 6.97
N SER A 567 -20.53 43.04 7.82
CA SER A 567 -19.85 42.76 9.08
C SER A 567 -19.47 41.29 9.19
N ILE A 568 -18.38 41.02 9.91
CA ILE A 568 -17.84 39.68 10.11
C ILE A 568 -17.59 39.43 11.60
N ALA A 569 -17.68 38.16 11.99
CA ALA A 569 -17.25 37.69 13.31
C ALA A 569 -16.33 36.49 13.10
N VAL A 570 -15.09 36.60 13.57
CA VAL A 570 -14.05 35.60 13.37
C VAL A 570 -13.70 34.97 14.70
N LEU A 571 -13.81 33.64 14.80
CA LEU A 571 -13.47 32.91 16.01
C LEU A 571 -11.96 32.66 16.08
N ARG A 572 -11.38 32.93 17.24
CA ARG A 572 -10.05 32.49 17.64
C ARG A 572 -10.17 31.67 18.91
N ARG A 573 -9.77 30.39 18.87
CA ARG A 573 -9.57 29.57 20.06
C ARG A 573 -8.11 29.63 20.48
N GLU A 574 -7.85 30.03 21.73
CA GLU A 574 -6.51 29.90 22.31
C GLU A 574 -6.37 28.48 22.86
N HIS A 575 -5.48 27.67 22.27
CA HIS A 575 -5.10 26.37 22.81
C HIS A 575 -4.05 26.62 23.90
N ASP A 576 -4.46 26.73 25.16
CA ASP A 576 -3.53 26.71 26.29
C ASP A 576 -3.97 25.62 27.27
N ASP A 577 -3.04 24.72 27.62
CA ASP A 577 -3.30 23.43 28.30
C ASP A 577 -3.84 23.56 29.76
N GLN A 578 -4.16 24.78 30.24
CA GLN A 578 -4.43 25.07 31.66
C GLN A 578 -5.60 26.01 31.98
N SER A 579 -6.39 26.50 31.01
CA SER A 579 -7.59 27.30 31.31
C SER A 579 -8.81 26.84 30.52
N GLU A 580 -9.99 26.86 31.16
CA GLU A 580 -11.28 26.66 30.47
C GLU A 580 -11.34 27.58 29.24
N ASP A 581 -11.46 26.99 28.04
CA ASP A 581 -11.34 27.64 26.73
C ASP A 581 -12.28 28.84 26.56
N ALA A 582 -11.84 30.06 26.88
CA ALA A 582 -12.61 31.26 26.60
C ALA A 582 -12.61 31.54 25.08
N SER A 583 -13.68 31.15 24.39
CA SER A 583 -13.88 31.46 22.97
C SER A 583 -13.94 32.98 22.77
N THR A 584 -13.05 33.51 21.93
CA THR A 584 -12.99 34.94 21.63
C THR A 584 -13.35 35.19 20.17
N PHE A 585 -14.41 35.96 19.96
CA PHE A 585 -14.85 36.41 18.64
C PHE A 585 -14.31 37.81 18.36
N HIS A 586 -13.64 37.99 17.23
CA HIS A 586 -13.24 39.28 16.69
C HIS A 586 -14.33 39.77 15.73
N VAL A 587 -15.08 40.80 16.12
CA VAL A 587 -16.28 41.26 15.41
C VAL A 587 -16.13 42.71 14.94
N GLY A 588 -16.52 43.00 13.71
CA GLY A 588 -16.44 44.35 13.15
C GLY A 588 -16.90 44.43 11.69
N PRO A 589 -16.86 45.62 11.07
CA PRO A 589 -17.09 45.77 9.63
C PRO A 589 -16.08 44.94 8.83
N ALA A 590 -16.50 44.35 7.70
CA ALA A 590 -15.65 43.48 6.87
C ALA A 590 -14.39 44.17 6.32
N THR A 591 -14.43 45.51 6.20
CA THR A 591 -13.32 46.36 5.73
C THR A 591 -12.67 47.19 6.85
N GLY A 592 -13.11 47.01 8.10
CA GLY A 592 -12.74 47.85 9.24
C GLY A 592 -12.04 47.08 10.36
N PRO A 593 -11.66 47.76 11.45
CA PRO A 593 -11.06 47.12 12.61
C PRO A 593 -12.05 46.17 13.30
N LEU A 594 -11.56 45.01 13.73
CA LEU A 594 -12.32 44.05 14.51
C LEU A 594 -12.10 44.26 16.01
N THR A 595 -13.18 44.19 16.79
CA THR A 595 -13.14 44.29 18.25
C THR A 595 -13.32 42.90 18.86
N ALA A 596 -12.47 42.54 19.83
CA ALA A 596 -12.58 41.27 20.53
C ALA A 596 -13.79 41.28 21.49
N ILE A 597 -14.56 40.19 21.46
CA ILE A 597 -15.72 39.95 22.32
C ILE A 597 -15.61 38.50 22.81
N THR A 598 -15.60 38.32 24.13
CA THR A 598 -15.68 36.99 24.75
C THR A 598 -17.12 36.49 24.67
N ALA A 599 -17.33 35.37 23.98
CA ALA A 599 -18.62 34.72 23.80
C ALA A 599 -18.39 33.27 23.35
N ASP A 600 -19.25 32.36 23.79
CA ASP A 600 -19.23 30.96 23.36
C ASP A 600 -19.83 30.79 21.97
N ASP A 601 -20.84 31.60 21.63
CA ASP A 601 -21.37 31.66 20.26
C ASP A 601 -21.96 33.04 19.94
N VAL A 602 -22.02 33.36 18.64
CA VAL A 602 -22.54 34.63 18.12
C VAL A 602 -23.42 34.43 16.89
N ALA A 603 -24.48 35.23 16.78
CA ALA A 603 -25.36 35.23 15.63
C ALA A 603 -25.72 36.67 15.24
N PHE A 604 -25.62 37.00 13.95
CA PHE A 604 -26.00 38.31 13.44
C PHE A 604 -27.52 38.46 13.42
N VAL A 605 -28.01 39.63 13.85
CA VAL A 605 -29.40 40.06 13.64
C VAL A 605 -29.51 40.79 12.31
N ASP A 606 -28.53 41.65 12.03
CA ASP A 606 -28.35 42.40 10.79
C ASP A 606 -26.88 42.79 10.63
N ASP A 607 -26.58 43.75 9.75
CA ASP A 607 -25.23 44.22 9.48
C ASP A 607 -24.58 45.04 10.61
N GLU A 608 -25.34 45.50 11.61
CA GLU A 608 -24.88 46.39 12.69
C GLU A 608 -25.08 45.81 14.11
N ARG A 609 -25.90 44.77 14.23
CA ARG A 609 -26.29 44.16 15.51
C ARG A 609 -26.05 42.66 15.49
N LEU A 610 -25.49 42.15 16.59
CA LEU A 610 -25.38 40.71 16.85
C LEU A 610 -25.95 40.35 18.22
N VAL A 611 -26.33 39.09 18.37
CA VAL A 611 -26.59 38.47 19.67
C VAL A 611 -25.38 37.64 20.04
N THR A 612 -24.93 37.78 21.28
CA THR A 612 -23.85 36.97 21.85
C THR A 612 -24.41 36.08 22.95
N MET A 613 -23.93 34.85 23.02
CA MET A 613 -24.19 33.94 24.12
C MET A 613 -22.90 33.73 24.91
N THR A 614 -22.96 33.85 26.23
CA THR A 614 -21.86 33.52 27.14
C THR A 614 -22.38 32.53 28.17
N ILE A 615 -21.71 31.38 28.28
CA ILE A 615 -22.02 30.32 29.23
C ILE A 615 -21.16 30.57 30.47
N GLY A 616 -21.80 30.60 31.63
CA GLY A 616 -21.15 30.70 32.93
C GLY A 616 -21.50 29.52 33.83
N ALA A 617 -20.98 29.52 35.05
CA ALA A 617 -21.14 28.41 36.00
C ALA A 617 -22.61 28.12 36.42
N VAL A 618 -23.52 29.08 36.24
CA VAL A 618 -24.92 29.01 36.73
C VAL A 618 -25.94 28.95 35.58
N GLY A 619 -25.51 29.19 34.34
CA GLY A 619 -26.40 29.28 33.18
C GLY A 619 -25.78 30.07 32.03
N ALA A 620 -26.59 30.42 31.04
CA ALA A 620 -26.15 31.19 29.88
C ALA A 620 -26.79 32.58 29.82
N ASP A 621 -25.98 33.59 29.53
CA ASP A 621 -26.43 34.95 29.26
C ASP A 621 -26.50 35.20 27.75
N VAL A 622 -27.68 35.58 27.28
CA VAL A 622 -27.92 36.00 25.90
C VAL A 622 -28.14 37.51 25.90
N ARG A 623 -27.34 38.24 25.11
CA ARG A 623 -27.41 39.70 25.03
C ARG A 623 -27.28 40.20 23.60
N MET A 624 -27.94 41.32 23.31
CA MET A 624 -27.77 42.02 22.04
C MET A 624 -26.65 43.05 22.16
N VAL A 625 -25.81 43.10 21.14
CA VAL A 625 -24.61 43.93 21.08
C VAL A 625 -24.59 44.69 19.76
N ARG A 626 -24.27 45.99 19.79
CA ARG A 626 -24.03 46.79 18.59
C ARG A 626 -22.56 46.70 18.19
N ILE A 627 -22.31 46.47 16.92
CA ILE A 627 -20.96 46.39 16.34
C ILE A 627 -20.29 47.76 16.50
N GLY A 628 -19.04 47.78 17.00
CA GLY A 628 -18.30 49.00 17.32
C GLY A 628 -18.62 49.63 18.68
N SER A 629 -19.62 49.15 19.43
CA SER A 629 -19.90 49.57 20.82
C SER A 629 -20.36 48.39 21.69
N PRO A 630 -19.48 47.40 21.95
CA PRO A 630 -19.89 46.10 22.47
C PRO A 630 -20.39 46.08 23.94
N GLY A 631 -20.21 47.16 24.69
CA GLY A 631 -20.62 47.30 26.09
C GLY A 631 -22.04 47.85 26.32
N ALA A 632 -22.68 48.46 25.32
CA ALA A 632 -23.92 49.24 25.47
C ALA A 632 -25.15 48.54 24.87
N GLY A 633 -25.36 47.28 25.22
CA GLY A 633 -26.53 46.50 24.77
C GLY A 633 -27.79 46.83 25.56
N PRO A 634 -28.93 47.19 24.93
CA PRO A 634 -30.16 47.58 25.64
C PRO A 634 -30.94 46.39 26.24
N TRP A 635 -30.52 45.15 25.95
CA TRP A 635 -31.28 43.94 26.27
C TRP A 635 -30.36 42.76 26.62
N ARG A 636 -30.69 42.07 27.72
CA ARG A 636 -30.04 40.86 28.23
C ARG A 636 -31.10 39.95 28.85
N VAL A 637 -30.91 38.65 28.67
CA VAL A 637 -31.70 37.58 29.27
C VAL A 637 -30.75 36.51 29.83
N HIS A 638 -31.09 35.98 31.01
CA HIS A 638 -30.38 34.86 31.62
C HIS A 638 -31.20 33.57 31.47
N ILE A 639 -30.53 32.45 31.19
CA ILE A 639 -31.11 31.12 31.05
C ILE A 639 -30.49 30.21 32.09
N ASP A 640 -31.29 29.77 33.06
CA ASP A 640 -30.82 28.92 34.15
C ASP A 640 -30.40 27.53 33.68
N ALA A 641 -29.31 27.01 34.27
CA ALA A 641 -28.86 25.63 34.10
C ALA A 641 -28.60 25.20 32.64
N LEU A 642 -27.98 26.09 31.85
CA LEU A 642 -27.49 25.79 30.50
C LEU A 642 -25.96 25.69 30.49
N GLU A 643 -25.43 24.49 30.21
CA GLU A 643 -23.98 24.21 30.24
C GLU A 643 -23.32 24.29 28.85
N SER A 644 -24.10 24.20 27.77
CA SER A 644 -23.64 24.32 26.39
C SER A 644 -24.79 24.70 25.46
N GLY A 645 -24.50 25.19 24.26
CA GLY A 645 -25.52 25.37 23.23
C GLY A 645 -25.02 26.09 21.99
N THR A 646 -25.86 26.06 20.95
CA THR A 646 -25.68 26.82 19.72
C THR A 646 -26.73 27.92 19.66
N LEU A 647 -26.31 29.14 19.30
CA LEU A 647 -27.18 30.30 19.16
C LEU A 647 -27.63 30.45 17.71
N SER A 648 -28.93 30.65 17.52
CA SER A 648 -29.54 30.98 16.22
C SER A 648 -30.48 32.17 16.35
N VAL A 649 -30.55 32.99 15.28
CA VAL A 649 -31.40 34.18 15.21
C VAL A 649 -32.21 34.13 13.92
N ASP A 650 -33.52 34.36 14.04
CA ASP A 650 -34.40 34.66 12.91
C ASP A 650 -34.63 36.17 12.88
N ALA A 651 -33.86 36.84 12.01
CA ALA A 651 -33.90 38.28 11.82
C ALA A 651 -35.28 38.79 11.37
N ASN A 652 -36.01 38.00 10.58
CA ASN A 652 -37.32 38.40 10.03
C ASN A 652 -38.39 38.42 11.11
N ARG A 653 -38.34 37.46 12.04
CA ARG A 653 -39.29 37.36 13.17
C ARG A 653 -38.82 38.12 14.42
N GLY A 654 -37.56 38.55 14.43
CA GLY A 654 -36.93 39.17 15.59
C GLY A 654 -36.83 38.21 16.77
N THR A 655 -36.67 36.90 16.51
CA THR A 655 -36.62 35.87 17.55
C THR A 655 -35.24 35.25 17.64
N TRP A 656 -34.84 34.87 18.84
CA TRP A 656 -33.59 34.16 19.11
C TRP A 656 -33.90 32.79 19.72
N ARG A 657 -33.00 31.84 19.49
CA ARG A 657 -33.09 30.49 20.04
C ARG A 657 -31.72 29.97 20.40
N VAL A 658 -31.61 29.35 21.56
CA VAL A 658 -30.47 28.56 22.00
C VAL A 658 -30.88 27.10 22.13
N LEU A 659 -30.07 26.21 21.58
CA LEU A 659 -30.28 24.77 21.68
C LEU A 659 -29.02 24.08 22.21
N ALA A 660 -29.15 23.38 23.34
CA ALA A 660 -28.13 22.49 23.87
C ALA A 660 -28.20 21.15 23.14
N SER A 661 -27.39 20.98 22.09
CA SER A 661 -27.33 19.75 21.30
C SER A 661 -26.61 18.60 22.02
N HIS A 662 -25.80 18.91 23.04
CA HIS A 662 -25.19 17.93 23.94
C HIS A 662 -26.08 17.68 25.16
N LEU A 663 -26.03 16.44 25.65
CA LEU A 663 -26.70 16.06 26.90
C LEU A 663 -26.01 16.78 28.06
N ASP A 664 -26.79 17.54 28.84
CA ASP A 664 -26.32 18.10 30.11
C ASP A 664 -26.02 16.98 31.13
N ARG A 665 -25.53 17.33 32.33
CA ARG A 665 -25.34 16.35 33.43
C ARG A 665 -26.61 15.56 33.78
N ALA A 666 -27.80 16.14 33.56
CA ALA A 666 -29.09 15.50 33.76
C ALA A 666 -29.54 14.62 32.57
N ARG A 667 -28.73 14.55 31.50
CA ARG A 667 -28.99 13.89 30.23
C ARG A 667 -30.25 14.42 29.52
N GLN A 668 -30.43 15.73 29.51
CA GLN A 668 -31.53 16.42 28.83
C GLN A 668 -31.04 17.28 27.66
N ILE A 669 -31.91 17.46 26.65
CA ILE A 669 -31.77 18.47 25.61
C ILE A 669 -32.60 19.68 26.05
N VAL A 670 -31.99 20.87 26.02
CA VAL A 670 -32.63 22.12 26.46
C VAL A 670 -32.74 23.08 25.27
N ARG A 671 -33.95 23.60 25.04
CA ARG A 671 -34.20 24.72 24.11
C ARG A 671 -34.67 25.92 24.91
N ALA A 672 -34.04 27.06 24.70
CA ALA A 672 -34.54 28.36 25.14
C ALA A 672 -34.85 29.23 23.92
N GLN A 673 -36.00 29.89 23.89
CA GLN A 673 -36.36 30.83 22.81
C GLN A 673 -37.11 32.05 23.33
N GLY A 674 -37.00 33.15 22.59
CA GLY A 674 -37.67 34.40 22.93
C GLY A 674 -37.64 35.40 21.78
N ARG A 675 -38.27 36.56 21.99
CA ARG A 675 -38.19 37.70 21.07
C ARG A 675 -37.10 38.65 21.55
N ILE A 676 -36.32 39.20 20.61
CA ILE A 676 -35.27 40.18 20.90
C ILE A 676 -35.94 41.45 21.45
N GLY A 677 -35.52 41.87 22.65
CA GLY A 677 -36.11 43.00 23.37
C GLY A 677 -37.06 42.61 24.50
N ASP A 678 -37.64 41.40 24.46
CA ASP A 678 -38.53 40.89 25.49
C ASP A 678 -37.73 40.13 26.57
N ARG A 679 -38.13 40.24 27.85
CA ARG A 679 -37.48 39.48 28.95
C ARG A 679 -38.02 38.06 29.14
N ALA A 680 -39.16 37.74 28.54
CA ALA A 680 -39.77 36.42 28.66
C ALA A 680 -39.00 35.38 27.83
N VAL A 681 -38.72 34.23 28.45
CA VAL A 681 -38.05 33.10 27.79
C VAL A 681 -38.94 31.87 27.90
N ASP A 682 -39.20 31.25 26.76
CA ASP A 682 -39.81 29.94 26.69
C ASP A 682 -38.71 28.86 26.71
N VAL A 683 -38.65 28.08 27.80
CA VAL A 683 -37.67 27.02 27.99
C VAL A 683 -38.37 25.66 27.96
N ALA A 684 -37.95 24.81 27.04
CA ALA A 684 -38.40 23.42 26.93
C ALA A 684 -37.23 22.47 27.18
N ARG A 685 -37.51 21.36 27.90
CA ARG A 685 -36.53 20.32 28.22
C ARG A 685 -37.09 18.97 27.79
N TRP A 686 -36.24 18.14 27.19
CA TRP A 686 -36.58 16.77 26.81
C TRP A 686 -35.53 15.80 27.31
N ASP A 687 -35.97 14.67 27.86
CA ASP A 687 -35.06 13.60 28.29
C ASP A 687 -34.37 12.97 27.07
N GLY A 688 -33.04 12.83 27.15
CA GLY A 688 -32.25 12.16 26.14
C GLY A 688 -32.50 10.65 26.15
N SER A 689 -32.64 10.06 24.97
CA SER A 689 -32.90 8.61 24.82
C SER A 689 -31.64 7.74 24.59
N GLY A 690 -30.45 8.28 24.90
CA GLY A 690 -29.19 7.74 24.39
C GLY A 690 -28.66 6.49 25.11
N ALA A 691 -28.18 5.52 24.34
CA ALA A 691 -27.41 4.37 24.83
C ALA A 691 -26.07 4.85 25.44
N LYS A 692 -25.53 4.16 26.45
CA LYS A 692 -24.31 4.60 27.17
C LYS A 692 -23.06 4.82 26.29
N ALA A 693 -23.04 4.27 25.06
CA ALA A 693 -21.89 4.30 24.14
C ALA A 693 -22.12 5.16 22.88
N ALA A 694 -23.23 5.90 22.82
CA ALA A 694 -23.62 6.70 21.66
C ALA A 694 -23.63 8.19 22.02
N TRP A 695 -23.36 9.05 21.03
CA TRP A 695 -23.26 10.49 21.22
C TRP A 695 -24.17 11.24 20.26
N ILE A 696 -24.78 12.33 20.74
CA ILE A 696 -25.61 13.21 19.92
C ILE A 696 -24.69 14.13 19.12
N THR A 697 -24.87 14.17 17.80
CA THR A 697 -24.09 15.04 16.91
C THR A 697 -24.84 16.30 16.54
N ALA A 698 -26.16 16.25 16.47
CA ALA A 698 -27.03 17.40 16.20
C ALA A 698 -28.44 17.16 16.74
N ALA A 699 -29.14 18.24 17.07
CA ALA A 699 -30.56 18.22 17.41
C ALA A 699 -31.24 19.44 16.81
N ALA A 700 -32.53 19.33 16.48
CA ALA A 700 -33.37 20.47 16.10
C ALA A 700 -34.70 20.40 16.85
N ALA A 701 -35.26 21.55 17.22
CA ALA A 701 -36.45 21.60 18.06
C ALA A 701 -37.56 22.48 17.44
N SER A 702 -38.76 21.92 17.39
CA SER A 702 -40.04 22.65 17.22
C SER A 702 -40.57 23.07 18.59
N ASP A 703 -41.69 23.80 18.64
CA ASP A 703 -42.26 24.31 19.90
C ASP A 703 -42.52 23.22 20.96
N ARG A 704 -42.94 22.02 20.54
CA ARG A 704 -43.30 20.91 21.46
C ARG A 704 -42.44 19.66 21.32
N ALA A 705 -41.66 19.53 20.26
CA ALA A 705 -40.92 18.31 19.95
C ALA A 705 -39.49 18.58 19.53
N VAL A 706 -38.58 17.67 19.88
CA VAL A 706 -37.18 17.67 19.47
C VAL A 706 -36.88 16.43 18.63
N VAL A 707 -36.04 16.60 17.61
CA VAL A 707 -35.43 15.49 16.87
C VAL A 707 -33.93 15.57 17.05
N ALA A 708 -33.30 14.45 17.34
CA ALA A 708 -31.86 14.36 17.52
C ALA A 708 -31.25 13.24 16.68
N ALA A 709 -30.04 13.50 16.19
CA ALA A 709 -29.19 12.55 15.49
C ALA A 709 -28.12 12.02 16.46
N GLU A 710 -28.15 10.72 16.69
CA GLU A 710 -27.25 9.99 17.56
C GLU A 710 -26.33 9.09 16.71
N HIS A 711 -25.03 9.11 16.99
CA HIS A 711 -24.06 8.24 16.34
C HIS A 711 -23.57 7.16 17.29
N GLN A 712 -23.41 5.96 16.74
CA GLN A 712 -22.80 4.84 17.42
C GLN A 712 -21.80 4.15 16.49
N PHE A 713 -20.68 3.69 17.05
CA PHE A 713 -19.78 2.80 16.34
C PHE A 713 -20.39 1.40 16.31
N ASP A 714 -20.50 0.83 15.11
CA ASP A 714 -20.81 -0.59 14.98
C ASP A 714 -19.52 -1.37 15.29
N ARG A 715 -19.55 -2.14 16.39
CA ARG A 715 -18.43 -2.98 16.84
C ARG A 715 -18.65 -4.46 16.53
N ARG A 716 -19.68 -4.81 15.77
CA ARG A 716 -20.02 -6.20 15.48
C ARG A 716 -19.08 -6.79 14.44
N PHE A 717 -18.60 -8.00 14.71
CA PHE A 717 -17.84 -8.81 13.74
C PHE A 717 -18.46 -10.19 13.66
N PHE A 718 -18.95 -10.56 12.46
CA PHE A 718 -19.82 -11.72 12.26
C PHE A 718 -21.02 -11.76 13.24
N GLY A 719 -21.54 -10.58 13.60
CA GLY A 719 -22.69 -10.44 14.51
C GLY A 719 -22.37 -10.60 16.01
N VAL A 720 -21.10 -10.67 16.41
CA VAL A 720 -20.68 -10.76 17.82
C VAL A 720 -20.28 -9.38 18.35
N ASP A 721 -20.83 -8.94 19.48
CA ASP A 721 -20.67 -7.59 20.06
C ASP A 721 -19.30 -7.33 20.74
N SER A 722 -18.34 -8.26 20.67
CA SER A 722 -17.05 -8.16 21.35
C SER A 722 -15.92 -8.85 20.57
N ALA A 723 -15.45 -8.20 19.52
CA ALA A 723 -14.37 -8.76 18.72
C ALA A 723 -12.99 -8.60 19.40
N PRO A 724 -12.08 -9.58 19.24
CA PRO A 724 -10.72 -9.46 19.75
C PRO A 724 -9.97 -8.25 19.17
N VAL A 725 -9.21 -7.54 20.02
CA VAL A 725 -8.45 -6.33 19.63
C VAL A 725 -7.51 -6.55 18.44
N TRP A 726 -6.98 -7.76 18.24
CA TRP A 726 -6.09 -8.07 17.11
C TRP A 726 -6.81 -8.09 15.75
N ILE A 727 -8.14 -8.15 15.72
CA ILE A 727 -8.94 -8.08 14.48
C ILE A 727 -9.26 -6.63 14.09
N VAL A 728 -9.12 -5.66 15.01
CA VAL A 728 -9.43 -4.24 14.79
C VAL A 728 -8.79 -3.64 13.53
N PRO A 729 -7.53 -3.95 13.15
CA PRO A 729 -6.95 -3.45 11.90
C PRO A 729 -7.65 -3.95 10.62
N PHE A 730 -8.41 -5.04 10.72
CA PHE A 730 -9.17 -5.65 9.62
C PHE A 730 -10.65 -5.28 9.64
N MET A 731 -11.09 -4.53 10.65
CA MET A 731 -12.47 -4.05 10.76
C MET A 731 -12.60 -2.69 10.10
N SER A 732 -13.70 -2.52 9.36
CA SER A 732 -14.14 -1.20 8.98
C SER A 732 -14.89 -0.60 10.17
N MET A 733 -14.38 0.47 10.79
CA MET A 733 -15.14 1.18 11.83
C MET A 733 -16.30 1.93 11.18
N GLN A 734 -17.39 1.23 10.96
CA GLN A 734 -18.61 1.80 10.42
C GLN A 734 -19.39 2.51 11.53
N THR A 735 -19.94 3.66 11.21
CA THR A 735 -20.83 4.40 12.12
C THR A 735 -22.28 4.19 11.67
N GLU A 736 -23.17 3.96 12.61
CA GLU A 736 -24.61 4.04 12.37
C GLU A 736 -25.16 5.38 12.89
N ALA A 737 -26.12 5.95 12.16
CA ALA A 737 -26.84 7.14 12.57
C ALA A 737 -28.27 6.75 12.97
N ARG A 738 -28.63 7.01 14.22
CA ARG A 738 -29.96 6.79 14.78
C ARG A 738 -30.64 8.13 14.95
N ILE A 739 -31.82 8.28 14.36
CA ILE A 739 -32.65 9.47 14.49
C ILE A 739 -33.82 9.13 15.39
N TRP A 740 -34.00 9.92 16.44
CA TRP A 740 -35.11 9.78 17.36
C TRP A 740 -35.80 11.12 17.57
N ARG A 741 -37.07 11.05 17.95
CA ARG A 741 -37.92 12.20 18.25
C ARG A 741 -38.44 12.07 19.66
N ALA A 742 -38.40 13.14 20.43
CA ALA A 742 -39.10 13.25 21.70
C ALA A 742 -40.15 14.36 21.64
N ALA A 743 -41.36 14.03 22.04
CA ALA A 743 -42.52 14.91 22.07
C ALA A 743 -43.38 14.56 23.30
N PRO A 744 -44.46 15.31 23.61
CA PRO A 744 -45.25 15.08 24.82
C PRO A 744 -45.90 13.69 24.89
N ASP A 745 -46.06 13.02 23.74
CA ASP A 745 -46.57 11.65 23.59
C ASP A 745 -45.50 10.57 23.83
N GLY A 746 -44.23 10.96 24.00
CA GLY A 746 -43.11 10.09 24.31
C GLY A 746 -41.93 10.23 23.34
N ALA A 747 -40.87 9.45 23.59
CA ALA A 747 -39.72 9.33 22.70
C ALA A 747 -39.86 8.11 21.78
N SER A 748 -39.58 8.28 20.49
CA SER A 748 -39.63 7.20 19.49
C SER A 748 -38.47 7.28 18.49
N GLU A 749 -38.04 6.12 17.99
CA GLU A 749 -37.04 6.04 16.92
C GLU A 749 -37.72 6.29 15.56
N LEU A 750 -37.27 7.32 14.85
CA LEU A 750 -37.79 7.68 13.53
C LEU A 750 -37.09 6.89 12.41
N ALA A 751 -35.77 6.76 12.50
CA ALA A 751 -34.96 6.13 11.47
C ALA A 751 -33.62 5.63 12.04
N ARG A 752 -33.09 4.59 11.39
CA ARG A 752 -31.75 4.08 11.61
C ARG A 752 -31.06 3.89 10.27
N SER A 753 -29.95 4.58 10.07
CA SER A 753 -29.15 4.53 8.85
C SER A 753 -27.81 3.86 9.12
N GLN A 754 -27.42 2.99 8.20
CA GLN A 754 -26.11 2.34 8.12
C GLN A 754 -25.09 3.19 7.34
N LEU A 755 -25.51 4.33 6.79
CA LEU A 755 -24.64 5.29 6.13
C LEU A 755 -23.99 6.22 7.15
N HIS A 756 -22.78 6.67 6.83
CA HIS A 756 -22.14 7.74 7.59
C HIS A 756 -22.87 9.06 7.30
N ALA A 757 -23.70 9.48 8.24
CA ALA A 757 -24.44 10.74 8.18
C ALA A 757 -23.72 11.84 8.97
N SER A 758 -23.88 13.09 8.55
CA SER A 758 -23.54 14.28 9.34
C SER A 758 -24.75 15.18 9.33
N CYS A 759 -25.26 15.56 10.49
CA CYS A 759 -26.47 16.36 10.61
C CYS A 759 -26.16 17.74 11.22
N THR A 760 -26.95 18.74 10.87
CA THR A 760 -26.87 20.10 11.40
C THR A 760 -28.27 20.72 11.48
N ASP A 761 -28.51 21.55 12.49
CA ASP A 761 -29.71 22.36 12.70
C ASP A 761 -29.52 23.81 12.25
N ALA A 762 -28.29 24.19 11.93
CA ALA A 762 -27.90 25.57 11.69
C ALA A 762 -28.59 26.22 10.48
N ALA A 763 -29.06 25.40 9.52
CA ALA A 763 -29.73 25.87 8.31
C ALA A 763 -31.25 26.07 8.49
N ASP A 764 -31.88 25.33 9.40
CA ASP A 764 -33.31 25.40 9.71
C ASP A 764 -33.51 25.07 11.19
N PRO A 765 -33.75 26.07 12.06
CA PRO A 765 -33.91 25.83 13.50
C PRO A 765 -35.04 24.86 13.87
N GLY A 766 -35.99 24.59 12.96
CA GLY A 766 -37.10 23.64 13.15
C GLY A 766 -36.89 22.28 12.48
N ALA A 767 -35.77 22.03 11.82
CA ALA A 767 -35.50 20.77 11.12
C ALA A 767 -34.01 20.43 11.08
N LEU A 768 -33.67 19.15 11.16
CA LEU A 768 -32.31 18.70 10.91
C LEU A 768 -32.06 18.56 9.41
N VAL A 769 -30.93 19.07 8.93
CA VAL A 769 -30.42 18.78 7.60
C VAL A 769 -29.25 17.80 7.73
N CYS A 770 -29.40 16.62 7.14
CA CYS A 770 -28.41 15.57 7.20
C CYS A 770 -27.80 15.29 5.82
N SER A 771 -26.49 15.11 5.80
CA SER A 771 -25.70 14.67 4.65
C SER A 771 -25.23 13.22 4.88
N ALA A 772 -25.76 12.27 4.12
CA ALA A 772 -25.43 10.84 4.22
C ALA A 772 -24.57 10.41 3.04
N PHE A 773 -23.32 10.00 3.31
CA PHE A 773 -22.40 9.56 2.25
C PHE A 773 -22.57 8.08 1.96
N ASP A 774 -22.90 7.75 0.71
CA ASP A 774 -23.16 6.38 0.25
C ASP A 774 -21.91 5.69 -0.35
N GLY A 775 -20.77 6.39 -0.31
CA GLY A 775 -19.51 5.94 -0.87
C GLY A 775 -19.19 6.56 -2.23
N VAL A 776 -20.18 7.05 -2.98
CA VAL A 776 -19.94 7.78 -4.25
C VAL A 776 -20.47 9.20 -4.15
N ALA A 777 -21.70 9.35 -3.68
CA ALA A 777 -22.38 10.62 -3.56
C ALA A 777 -22.88 10.83 -2.13
N THR A 778 -23.21 12.08 -1.83
CA THR A 778 -23.80 12.48 -0.57
C THR A 778 -25.26 12.83 -0.78
N ARG A 779 -26.14 12.13 -0.06
CA ARG A 779 -27.58 12.37 -0.08
C ARG A 779 -27.95 13.37 1.01
N LEU A 780 -28.60 14.45 0.61
CA LEU A 780 -29.07 15.49 1.49
C LEU A 780 -30.55 15.28 1.78
N LEU A 781 -30.90 15.30 3.06
CA LEU A 781 -32.26 15.12 3.54
C LEU A 781 -32.55 16.10 4.68
N ARG A 782 -33.82 16.48 4.80
CA ARG A 782 -34.35 17.35 5.84
C ARG A 782 -35.32 16.56 6.70
N ILE A 783 -35.19 16.65 8.02
CA ILE A 783 -36.01 15.95 9.02
C ILE A 783 -36.72 17.00 9.86
N ASP A 784 -38.03 17.12 9.66
CA ASP A 784 -38.85 18.12 10.36
C ASP A 784 -39.06 17.73 11.83
N ALA A 785 -38.76 18.65 12.77
CA ALA A 785 -38.82 18.33 14.20
C ALA A 785 -40.27 18.14 14.71
N ALA A 786 -41.23 18.86 14.13
CA ALA A 786 -42.62 18.81 14.55
C ALA A 786 -43.30 17.51 14.12
N THR A 787 -43.11 17.11 12.86
CA THR A 787 -43.77 15.97 12.22
C THR A 787 -42.93 14.69 12.20
N GLY A 788 -41.62 14.79 12.38
CA GLY A 788 -40.68 13.67 12.20
C GLY A 788 -40.51 13.24 10.73
N ARG A 789 -41.06 14.01 9.76
CA ARG A 789 -41.04 13.64 8.35
C ARG A 789 -39.65 13.83 7.74
N ILE A 790 -39.13 12.78 7.13
CA ILE A 790 -37.88 12.81 6.35
C ILE A 790 -38.20 13.17 4.89
N THR A 791 -37.61 14.24 4.39
CA THR A 791 -37.80 14.72 3.01
C THR A 791 -36.46 14.80 2.27
N PRO A 792 -36.37 14.26 1.03
CA PRO A 792 -35.18 14.43 0.20
C PRO A 792 -34.98 15.91 -0.17
N VAL A 793 -33.73 16.36 -0.12
CA VAL A 793 -33.32 17.70 -0.56
C VAL A 793 -32.59 17.61 -1.90
N GLY A 794 -31.50 16.85 -1.97
CA GLY A 794 -30.68 16.74 -3.18
C GLY A 794 -29.55 15.71 -3.07
N ILE A 795 -28.83 15.47 -4.17
CA ILE A 795 -27.67 14.58 -4.22
C ILE A 795 -26.46 15.37 -4.69
N VAL A 796 -25.35 15.25 -3.97
CA VAL A 796 -24.07 15.89 -4.29
C VAL A 796 -23.05 14.83 -4.68
N ASP A 797 -22.39 14.97 -5.81
CA ASP A 797 -21.31 14.06 -6.21
C ASP A 797 -20.10 14.19 -5.27
N GLY A 798 -19.59 13.06 -4.80
CA GLY A 798 -18.52 13.00 -3.81
C GLY A 798 -19.00 13.13 -2.37
N ARG A 799 -18.04 13.22 -1.45
CA ARG A 799 -18.31 13.34 -0.01
C ARG A 799 -18.52 14.80 0.37
N PHE A 800 -19.71 15.15 0.83
CA PHE A 800 -20.03 16.42 1.46
C PHE A 800 -20.22 16.21 2.95
N THR A 801 -19.47 16.95 3.76
CA THR A 801 -19.59 16.93 5.23
C THR A 801 -19.97 18.32 5.69
N ALA A 802 -21.19 18.45 6.23
CA ALA A 802 -21.68 19.72 6.77
C ALA A 802 -20.85 20.18 7.98
N SER A 803 -20.57 21.47 8.05
CA SER A 803 -20.01 22.18 9.21
C SER A 803 -21.09 22.99 9.93
N GLY A 804 -20.96 23.20 11.24
CA GLY A 804 -21.95 23.87 12.11
C GLY A 804 -22.11 25.40 11.94
N GLY A 805 -22.09 25.91 10.71
CA GLY A 805 -22.25 27.34 10.41
C GLY A 805 -23.71 27.81 10.49
N SER A 806 -23.97 28.88 11.26
CA SER A 806 -25.27 29.42 11.66
C SER A 806 -25.79 30.47 10.68
N SER A 807 -25.93 30.05 9.44
CA SER A 807 -26.49 30.88 8.38
C SER A 807 -27.86 30.34 7.98
N PRO A 808 -28.97 31.00 8.37
CA PRO A 808 -30.31 30.53 8.04
C PRO A 808 -30.47 30.27 6.54
N GLY A 809 -30.99 29.10 6.19
CA GLY A 809 -31.20 28.67 4.80
C GLY A 809 -29.95 28.16 4.07
N TRP A 810 -28.78 28.16 4.70
CA TRP A 810 -27.52 27.68 4.13
C TRP A 810 -26.90 26.56 4.95
N VAL A 811 -26.32 25.59 4.26
CA VAL A 811 -25.48 24.54 4.84
C VAL A 811 -24.07 24.73 4.29
N THR A 812 -23.12 25.11 5.14
CA THR A 812 -21.71 25.15 4.78
C THR A 812 -21.04 23.83 5.13
N GLY A 813 -19.91 23.53 4.50
CA GLY A 813 -19.20 22.29 4.74
C GLY A 813 -18.01 22.08 3.82
N TRP A 814 -17.56 20.83 3.78
CA TRP A 814 -16.46 20.40 2.93
C TRP A 814 -16.97 19.45 1.85
N LEU A 815 -16.73 19.81 0.60
CA LEU A 815 -16.98 18.95 -0.55
C LEU A 815 -15.66 18.35 -1.05
N SER A 816 -15.45 17.07 -0.76
CA SER A 816 -14.25 16.30 -1.07
C SER A 816 -12.96 16.87 -0.46
N SER A 817 -12.41 17.93 -1.06
CA SER A 817 -11.12 18.54 -0.63
C SER A 817 -11.15 20.06 -0.55
N GLY A 818 -12.32 20.69 -0.71
CA GLY A 818 -12.46 22.14 -0.60
C GLY A 818 -13.76 22.55 0.08
N PRO A 819 -13.81 23.75 0.67
CA PRO A 819 -15.01 24.26 1.31
C PRO A 819 -16.10 24.60 0.27
N ALA A 820 -17.34 24.34 0.65
CA ALA A 820 -18.51 24.56 -0.17
C ALA A 820 -19.70 25.04 0.68
N ALA A 821 -20.59 25.81 0.07
CA ALA A 821 -21.83 26.28 0.67
C ALA A 821 -23.02 25.85 -0.19
N LEU A 822 -24.11 25.46 0.47
CA LEU A 822 -25.34 24.98 -0.16
C LEU A 822 -26.53 25.79 0.34
N ARG A 823 -27.27 26.44 -0.54
CA ARG A 823 -28.55 27.08 -0.23
C ARG A 823 -29.67 26.06 -0.34
N LEU A 824 -30.57 26.00 0.65
CA LEU A 824 -31.66 25.02 0.67
C LEU A 824 -32.88 25.46 -0.17
N ALA A 825 -33.07 26.77 -0.36
CA ALA A 825 -34.16 27.33 -1.16
C ALA A 825 -33.76 28.69 -1.80
N PRO A 826 -33.65 28.79 -3.14
CA PRO A 826 -33.59 27.67 -4.11
C PRO A 826 -32.36 26.78 -3.87
N LEU A 827 -32.42 25.53 -4.34
CA LEU A 827 -31.36 24.55 -4.12
C LEU A 827 -30.16 24.83 -5.04
N THR A 828 -29.16 25.55 -4.53
CA THR A 828 -27.95 25.93 -5.28
C THR A 828 -26.68 25.71 -4.46
N GLY A 829 -25.58 25.30 -5.12
CA GLY A 829 -24.29 25.07 -4.48
C GLY A 829 -23.21 26.03 -4.98
N VAL A 830 -22.31 26.43 -4.09
CA VAL A 830 -21.12 27.25 -4.39
C VAL A 830 -19.88 26.56 -3.83
N ARG A 831 -18.79 26.52 -4.60
CA ARG A 831 -17.52 25.90 -4.18
C ARG A 831 -16.36 26.85 -4.43
N VAL A 832 -15.48 26.97 -3.45
CA VAL A 832 -14.25 27.76 -3.57
C VAL A 832 -13.27 27.08 -4.53
N GLU A 833 -12.66 27.82 -5.45
CA GLU A 833 -11.64 27.25 -6.33
C GLU A 833 -10.37 26.87 -5.57
N ARG A 834 -9.72 25.79 -6.03
CA ARG A 834 -8.57 25.17 -5.36
C ARG A 834 -7.37 26.12 -5.22
N ALA A 835 -7.30 27.18 -6.02
CA ALA A 835 -6.22 28.16 -5.99
C ALA A 835 -6.20 28.99 -4.69
N GLU A 836 -7.35 29.18 -4.02
CA GLU A 836 -7.46 30.07 -2.86
C GLU A 836 -7.10 29.39 -1.52
N ARG A 837 -6.90 28.06 -1.48
CA ARG A 837 -6.60 27.28 -0.25
C ARG A 837 -7.46 27.69 0.96
N ALA A 838 -8.75 27.94 0.73
CA ALA A 838 -9.66 28.28 1.81
C ALA A 838 -9.85 27.09 2.78
N THR A 839 -9.91 27.41 4.06
CA THR A 839 -10.03 26.52 5.21
C THR A 839 -11.44 26.53 5.81
N SER A 840 -12.19 27.62 5.65
CA SER A 840 -13.60 27.69 6.01
C SER A 840 -14.39 28.56 5.04
N ILE A 841 -15.72 28.39 5.05
CA ILE A 841 -16.68 29.15 4.26
C ILE A 841 -17.92 29.48 5.10
N ALA A 842 -18.40 30.71 4.97
CA ALA A 842 -19.59 31.22 5.61
C ALA A 842 -20.52 31.84 4.55
N ALA A 843 -21.84 31.81 4.79
CA ALA A 843 -22.82 32.32 3.83
C ALA A 843 -23.76 33.34 4.49
N GLY A 844 -24.09 34.41 3.78
CA GLY A 844 -25.13 35.39 4.10
C GLY A 844 -26.31 35.21 3.15
N THR A 845 -27.18 36.21 3.06
CA THR A 845 -28.32 36.16 2.12
C THR A 845 -27.85 36.32 0.66
N ASP A 846 -26.92 37.25 0.44
CA ASP A 846 -26.35 37.67 -0.85
C ASP A 846 -24.81 37.87 -0.78
N ALA A 847 -24.17 37.25 0.21
CA ALA A 847 -22.72 37.31 0.40
C ALA A 847 -22.15 35.94 0.79
N ILE A 848 -20.90 35.68 0.41
CA ILE A 848 -20.13 34.49 0.82
C ILE A 848 -18.80 34.95 1.38
N GLY A 849 -18.40 34.42 2.53
CA GLY A 849 -17.11 34.68 3.15
C GLY A 849 -16.22 33.46 3.13
N THR A 850 -14.92 33.62 2.89
CA THR A 850 -13.92 32.55 2.96
C THR A 850 -12.77 32.94 3.86
N VAL A 851 -12.15 31.95 4.52
CA VAL A 851 -10.91 32.12 5.29
C VAL A 851 -9.82 31.29 4.66
N SER A 852 -8.66 31.87 4.40
CA SER A 852 -7.46 31.15 3.92
C SER A 852 -6.29 31.38 4.88
N TYR A 853 -5.37 30.42 4.99
CA TYR A 853 -4.16 30.60 5.80
C TYR A 853 -3.03 31.24 4.99
N GLY A 854 -2.52 32.36 5.48
CA GLY A 854 -1.32 33.04 4.99
C GLY A 854 -0.09 32.69 5.84
N ALA A 855 1.03 33.36 5.57
CA ALA A 855 2.31 33.08 6.25
C ALA A 855 2.29 33.43 7.75
N ASN A 856 1.54 34.46 8.14
CA ASN A 856 1.54 35.03 9.49
C ASN A 856 0.14 35.10 10.14
N GLY A 857 -0.86 34.42 9.57
CA GLY A 857 -2.25 34.45 10.06
C GLY A 857 -3.26 34.09 8.98
N SER A 858 -4.50 34.54 9.13
CA SER A 858 -5.60 34.26 8.21
C SER A 858 -5.93 35.43 7.29
N VAL A 859 -6.42 35.14 6.09
CA VAL A 859 -6.98 36.13 5.16
C VAL A 859 -8.46 35.84 4.96
N VAL A 860 -9.30 36.82 5.27
CA VAL A 860 -10.75 36.76 5.10
C VAL A 860 -11.13 37.48 3.81
N ARG A 861 -11.90 36.83 2.95
CA ARG A 861 -12.44 37.42 1.71
C ARG A 861 -13.94 37.34 1.68
N ILE A 862 -14.61 38.42 1.28
CA ILE A 862 -16.06 38.48 1.10
C ILE A 862 -16.39 38.68 -0.37
N TYR A 863 -17.32 37.88 -0.87
CA TYR A 863 -17.80 37.87 -2.25
C TYR A 863 -19.30 38.19 -2.24
N ARG A 864 -19.78 38.87 -3.28
CA ARG A 864 -21.23 38.99 -3.53
C ARG A 864 -21.73 37.75 -4.26
N PHE A 865 -22.91 37.29 -3.87
CA PHE A 865 -23.55 36.09 -4.42
C PHE A 865 -24.99 36.33 -4.86
#